data_AF-A0A5M9MS59-F1
#
_entry.id   AF-A0A5M9MS59-F1
#
_cell.length_a   1.000
_cell.length_b   1.000
_cell.length_c   1.000
_cell.angle_alpha   90.00
_cell.angle_beta   90.00
_cell.angle_gamma   90.00
#
_symmetry.space_group_name_H-M   'P 1'
#
loop_
_entity.id
_entity.type
_entity.pdbx_description
1 polymer ?
#
loop_
_entity_poly.entity_id
_entity_poly.type
_entity_poly.pdbx_seq_one_letter_code
_entity_poly.pdbx_strand_id
1 'polypeptide(L)'
;MTSSGDGTPIRPPPSFVPGVPRVASKSRYPDQRCDSAPALDADLVESRLGSSPPPPLSATTAELPIRSVSPNSQSLRSSTPQLARSSLGSPVGGRGEGAEDIRSLILRSFSPVVGVYASVDTDELVRQKGFKGGFWDLIRPFGENVPGKIVIRDSVGASRGWEDYGVRFVDLGSSVWTSSDSNAERVSPLAQVEEVLERHLDSDGGPLSGILPSKNLLNSSTTSPLYKTFLRQLLSVASATPHETFRHPVASIIVISSRNTSPLESLRRLYADTSNGDRSLPGWINPEYLRYYVLVHDEDRDDITESTKLYDQMKRHFGLHCHLLRLRSYQCVVTDDDSVQVPECEWLSPSERLSDSVAPLVDLDTDGLPYLFDSDVMAIKAFIRELVAQSIIPYMENRVSVWNDQVASRRRGISGRFMSMSRRWTGFGSGSRSSLTGSGGGASGNYDTIHGFYRPDVPEAILRRMADFAFMLRDWKLATSTYELIRSDYGNDKAWRYHAGAHEMCAISTLLNPIAVSAKGKLAGIDQMLETACYSYLTRCSDGPSALRCLCLAMELLKVRGGSAVESAAKWAMRAMDLGLVGSIGQGLFSERISSCYATKNPIPGVTWGSRRRKAGMWCVLAADAWLKLGKPLLASACLEEAERLYAGVLDGDGVFPMPEIQEFIDSLRHDVKVEYLENGELDTQDQAIPADPLETEEISEKLDKRMNRKSLINSPLESAGGLNLGQGMRDNDNPVSDDFERA
;
A
#
# COMPACT_ATOMS: atom_id res chain seq x y z
N MET A 1 57.16 -9.07 48.26
CA MET A 1 56.76 -8.11 49.32
C MET A 1 56.61 -6.73 48.69
N THR A 2 55.83 -5.86 49.33
CA THR A 2 55.52 -4.45 48.99
C THR A 2 54.75 -4.18 47.69
N SER A 3 53.83 -3.23 47.81
CA SER A 3 52.78 -2.82 46.87
C SER A 3 53.01 -1.38 46.42
N SER A 4 52.15 -0.92 45.49
CA SER A 4 51.80 0.48 45.21
C SER A 4 52.73 1.19 44.21
N GLY A 5 52.23 1.93 43.21
CA GLY A 5 50.85 2.12 42.76
C GLY A 5 50.64 3.54 42.26
N ASP A 6 50.19 3.71 41.01
CA ASP A 6 49.64 4.98 40.55
C ASP A 6 48.73 4.76 39.32
N GLY A 7 47.52 5.33 39.37
CA GLY A 7 46.48 5.14 38.36
C GLY A 7 45.44 6.24 38.49
N THR A 8 45.34 7.08 37.46
CA THR A 8 44.55 8.32 37.49
C THR A 8 43.05 8.08 37.68
N PRO A 9 42.34 8.94 38.44
CA PRO A 9 40.92 8.75 38.73
C PRO A 9 40.05 8.97 37.47
N ILE A 10 39.38 7.90 37.03
CA ILE A 10 38.39 7.96 35.95
C ILE A 10 37.13 8.68 36.48
N ARG A 11 36.71 9.73 35.75
CA ARG A 11 35.56 10.56 36.11
C ARG A 11 34.24 9.84 35.75
N PRO A 12 33.29 9.66 36.69
CA PRO A 12 32.02 9.00 36.37
C PRO A 12 31.12 9.88 35.47
N PRO A 13 30.24 9.28 34.64
CA PRO A 13 29.29 10.01 33.81
C PRO A 13 28.22 10.72 34.66
N PRO A 14 27.60 11.80 34.14
CA PRO A 14 26.71 12.65 34.93
C PRO A 14 25.43 11.93 35.35
N SER A 15 25.24 11.82 36.67
CA SER A 15 24.01 11.33 37.29
C SER A 15 22.88 12.37 37.23
N PHE A 16 21.66 11.89 36.97
CA PHE A 16 20.45 12.70 37.05
C PHE A 16 20.20 13.16 38.49
N VAL A 17 19.88 14.45 38.67
CA VAL A 17 19.34 15.00 39.93
C VAL A 17 18.12 15.87 39.60
N PRO A 18 16.97 15.71 40.30
CA PRO A 18 15.77 16.48 40.03
C PRO A 18 15.74 17.83 40.77
N GLY A 19 15.26 18.87 40.08
CA GLY A 19 14.56 20.02 40.67
C GLY A 19 15.38 21.07 41.44
N VAL A 20 15.60 22.24 40.81
CA VAL A 20 15.86 23.52 41.51
C VAL A 20 15.03 24.63 40.82
N PRO A 21 14.44 25.62 41.53
CA PRO A 21 13.42 26.50 40.97
C PRO A 21 13.95 27.56 40.01
N ARG A 22 13.13 27.98 39.03
CA ARG A 22 13.43 29.08 38.11
C ARG A 22 13.29 30.44 38.78
N VAL A 23 14.40 31.16 38.93
CA VAL A 23 14.42 32.61 39.20
C VAL A 23 14.23 33.36 37.87
N ALA A 24 13.33 34.34 37.84
CA ALA A 24 13.00 35.10 36.62
C ALA A 24 14.05 36.20 36.32
N SER A 25 14.63 36.17 35.12
CA SER A 25 15.53 37.21 34.61
C SER A 25 14.75 38.29 33.85
N LYS A 26 14.82 39.54 34.32
CA LYS A 26 14.14 40.71 33.74
C LYS A 26 14.67 41.04 32.34
N SER A 27 13.78 41.19 31.36
CA SER A 27 14.08 41.76 30.04
C SER A 27 14.18 43.29 30.11
N ARG A 28 15.19 43.87 29.46
CA ARG A 28 15.39 45.32 29.34
C ARG A 28 15.11 45.76 27.90
N TYR A 29 14.08 46.57 27.69
CA TYR A 29 13.85 47.35 26.46
C TYR A 29 13.67 48.84 26.85
N PRO A 30 14.08 49.80 26.01
CA PRO A 30 13.98 51.23 26.31
C PRO A 30 12.64 51.84 25.85
N ASP A 31 12.20 52.89 26.55
CA ASP A 31 10.97 53.65 26.27
C ASP A 31 11.03 54.50 25.00
N GLN A 32 9.89 54.61 24.29
CA GLN A 32 9.48 55.87 23.63
C GLN A 32 7.96 55.96 23.37
N ARG A 33 7.26 56.58 24.35
CA ARG A 33 6.12 57.53 24.30
C ARG A 33 4.89 57.38 23.35
N CYS A 34 3.74 57.70 23.96
CA CYS A 34 2.50 58.30 23.41
C CYS A 34 1.61 57.41 22.51
N ASP A 35 0.26 57.43 22.61
CA ASP A 35 -0.64 58.07 23.59
C ASP A 35 -2.06 57.45 23.54
N SER A 36 -2.88 57.74 24.57
CA SER A 36 -4.37 57.73 24.58
C SER A 36 -5.18 56.42 24.46
N ALA A 37 -5.78 55.99 25.59
CA ALA A 37 -7.20 55.62 25.74
C ALA A 37 -7.58 55.53 27.25
N PRO A 38 -8.80 55.93 27.70
CA PRO A 38 -9.13 56.08 29.12
C PRO A 38 -9.75 54.85 29.79
N ALA A 39 -9.77 54.90 31.13
CA ALA A 39 -10.26 53.87 32.06
C ALA A 39 -11.78 53.66 32.09
N LEU A 40 -12.22 52.61 32.80
CA LEU A 40 -13.19 52.72 33.91
C LEU A 40 -13.16 51.46 34.81
N ASP A 41 -13.01 51.66 36.12
CA ASP A 41 -13.13 50.65 37.18
C ASP A 41 -14.60 50.48 37.64
N ALA A 42 -14.92 49.32 38.24
CA ALA A 42 -15.66 49.22 39.52
C ALA A 42 -15.76 47.77 40.03
N ASP A 43 -15.23 47.51 41.24
CA ASP A 43 -15.49 46.31 42.05
C ASP A 43 -16.93 46.27 42.61
N LEU A 44 -17.40 45.09 43.06
CA LEU A 44 -18.23 44.91 44.28
C LEU A 44 -18.48 43.42 44.69
N VAL A 45 -17.66 42.92 45.62
CA VAL A 45 -18.00 42.19 46.87
C VAL A 45 -19.23 41.22 46.92
N GLU A 46 -18.93 39.90 46.99
CA GLU A 46 -19.23 38.90 48.06
C GLU A 46 -20.69 38.70 48.60
N SER A 47 -21.25 37.50 48.93
CA SER A 47 -20.91 36.04 48.93
C SER A 47 -22.19 35.15 49.02
N ARG A 48 -22.08 33.81 48.81
CA ARG A 48 -22.40 32.72 49.81
C ARG A 48 -22.64 31.31 49.19
N LEU A 49 -21.90 30.33 49.74
CA LEU A 49 -22.28 28.95 50.13
C LEU A 49 -23.02 28.00 49.15
N GLY A 50 -22.42 26.83 48.90
CA GLY A 50 -23.09 25.63 48.35
C GLY A 50 -22.12 24.45 48.13
N SER A 51 -22.29 23.34 48.84
CA SER A 51 -21.33 22.21 48.91
C SER A 51 -21.55 21.09 47.88
N SER A 52 -20.46 20.41 47.52
CA SER A 52 -20.43 19.18 46.72
C SER A 52 -20.80 17.90 47.52
N PRO A 53 -21.22 16.83 46.82
CA PRO A 53 -21.04 15.44 47.29
C PRO A 53 -20.29 14.52 46.29
N PRO A 54 -19.78 13.35 46.73
CA PRO A 54 -18.80 12.49 46.01
C PRO A 54 -19.41 11.22 45.36
N PRO A 55 -18.62 10.39 44.63
CA PRO A 55 -19.10 9.18 43.94
C PRO A 55 -18.98 7.88 44.78
N PRO A 56 -19.73 6.81 44.44
CA PRO A 56 -19.55 5.47 45.01
C PRO A 56 -18.76 4.50 44.11
N LEU A 57 -18.17 3.46 44.72
CA LEU A 57 -17.43 2.37 44.08
C LEU A 57 -18.14 1.01 44.23
N SER A 58 -17.89 0.12 43.28
CA SER A 58 -17.85 -1.36 43.37
C SER A 58 -19.00 -2.16 44.05
N ALA A 59 -19.62 -3.09 43.32
CA ALA A 59 -19.32 -4.55 43.42
C ALA A 59 -20.32 -5.48 42.68
N THR A 60 -19.83 -6.70 42.38
CA THR A 60 -20.54 -8.01 42.28
C THR A 60 -21.56 -8.33 41.15
N THR A 61 -21.08 -9.18 40.23
CA THR A 61 -21.65 -10.48 39.75
C THR A 61 -23.09 -10.61 39.22
N ALA A 62 -23.16 -11.12 37.97
CA ALA A 62 -24.03 -12.18 37.45
C ALA A 62 -25.57 -12.05 37.55
N GLU A 63 -26.26 -12.03 36.40
CA GLU A 63 -26.87 -13.23 35.77
C GLU A 63 -27.60 -12.87 34.45
N LEU A 64 -27.69 -13.82 33.52
CA LEU A 64 -28.53 -13.73 32.31
C LEU A 64 -29.95 -14.22 32.62
N PRO A 65 -30.95 -13.78 31.84
CA PRO A 65 -31.81 -14.79 31.23
C PRO A 65 -32.11 -14.57 29.74
N ILE A 66 -32.64 -15.64 29.13
CA ILE A 66 -32.78 -15.88 27.68
C ILE A 66 -34.29 -15.99 27.32
N ARG A 67 -34.65 -15.76 26.03
CA ARG A 67 -35.97 -16.01 25.35
C ARG A 67 -37.13 -15.05 25.71
N SER A 68 -38.14 -14.78 24.86
CA SER A 68 -38.34 -15.04 23.40
C SER A 68 -39.59 -14.33 22.80
N VAL A 69 -39.45 -13.79 21.58
CA VAL A 69 -40.39 -13.87 20.41
C VAL A 69 -41.87 -13.39 20.51
N SER A 70 -42.13 -12.20 19.93
CA SER A 70 -43.26 -11.81 19.00
C SER A 70 -44.76 -11.84 19.45
N PRO A 71 -45.76 -11.30 18.69
CA PRO A 71 -45.75 -10.42 17.48
C PRO A 71 -46.70 -9.17 17.46
N ASN A 72 -46.48 -8.27 16.49
CA ASN A 72 -47.40 -7.33 15.77
C ASN A 72 -48.55 -6.53 16.45
N SER A 73 -48.57 -5.21 16.20
CA SER A 73 -49.78 -4.42 15.86
C SER A 73 -49.43 -3.17 15.00
N GLN A 74 -50.42 -2.52 14.38
CA GLN A 74 -50.24 -1.65 13.20
C GLN A 74 -50.32 -0.11 13.47
N SER A 75 -49.49 0.64 12.73
CA SER A 75 -49.74 1.91 12.02
C SER A 75 -50.66 3.02 12.61
N LEU A 76 -50.13 4.25 12.67
CA LEU A 76 -50.84 5.48 12.23
C LEU A 76 -49.84 6.63 11.91
N ARG A 77 -50.26 7.61 11.08
CA ARG A 77 -49.40 8.67 10.48
C ARG A 77 -49.53 10.03 11.18
N SER A 78 -48.45 10.82 11.27
CA SER A 78 -48.49 12.27 10.97
C SER A 78 -47.12 12.91 10.69
N SER A 79 -47.08 13.67 9.60
CA SER A 79 -46.07 14.51 8.96
C SER A 79 -45.19 15.50 9.79
N THR A 80 -43.86 15.42 9.59
CA THR A 80 -42.85 16.51 9.32
C THR A 80 -42.60 17.67 10.32
N PRO A 81 -41.44 18.37 10.27
CA PRO A 81 -40.08 17.97 9.83
C PRO A 81 -38.93 18.40 10.79
N GLN A 82 -37.72 17.84 10.61
CA GLN A 82 -36.40 18.53 10.53
C GLN A 82 -35.19 17.72 11.06
N LEU A 83 -34.02 18.03 10.47
CA LEU A 83 -32.65 17.71 10.91
C LEU A 83 -32.23 16.23 10.90
N ALA A 84 -32.04 15.73 9.69
CA ALA A 84 -31.27 14.51 9.44
C ALA A 84 -29.81 14.66 9.92
N ARG A 85 -29.40 13.81 10.87
CA ARG A 85 -27.98 13.46 11.06
C ARG A 85 -27.56 12.54 9.92
N SER A 86 -26.83 13.07 8.94
CA SER A 86 -26.16 12.26 7.92
C SER A 86 -24.91 11.60 8.53
N SER A 87 -25.00 10.30 8.81
CA SER A 87 -23.82 9.44 8.85
C SER A 87 -23.22 9.38 7.45
N LEU A 88 -22.18 10.19 7.21
CA LEU A 88 -21.39 10.13 5.98
C LEU A 88 -20.62 8.81 5.90
N GLY A 89 -21.27 7.80 5.32
CA GLY A 89 -20.59 6.65 4.75
C GLY A 89 -19.61 7.09 3.66
N SER A 90 -18.62 6.24 3.36
CA SER A 90 -17.60 6.50 2.35
C SER A 90 -18.22 6.91 1.00
N PRO A 91 -17.84 8.03 0.37
CA PRO A 91 -18.37 8.45 -0.92
C PRO A 91 -17.70 7.69 -2.08
N VAL A 92 -17.80 6.35 -2.05
CA VAL A 92 -17.34 5.43 -3.10
C VAL A 92 -18.38 4.30 -3.32
N GLY A 93 -19.67 4.59 -3.12
CA GLY A 93 -20.74 3.66 -3.47
C GLY A 93 -20.88 3.50 -4.99
N GLY A 94 -20.25 2.46 -5.57
CA GLY A 94 -20.39 2.10 -6.98
C GLY A 94 -19.10 1.89 -7.77
N ARG A 95 -18.07 1.25 -7.18
CA ARG A 95 -16.87 0.83 -7.91
C ARG A 95 -16.61 -0.66 -7.68
N GLY A 96 -16.14 -1.33 -8.73
CA GLY A 96 -15.90 -2.78 -8.70
C GLY A 96 -14.82 -3.17 -7.70
N GLU A 97 -15.05 -4.29 -7.03
CA GLU A 97 -14.24 -4.92 -5.97
C GLU A 97 -12.73 -4.95 -6.31
N GLY A 98 -12.38 -5.31 -7.55
CA GLY A 98 -10.98 -5.35 -8.01
C GLY A 98 -10.26 -4.00 -8.14
N ALA A 99 -10.95 -2.86 -8.05
CA ALA A 99 -10.36 -1.52 -8.06
C ALA A 99 -10.01 -1.00 -6.65
N GLU A 100 -10.71 -1.49 -5.62
CA GLU A 100 -10.38 -1.18 -4.22
C GLU A 100 -9.17 -1.99 -3.75
N ASP A 101 -9.06 -3.24 -4.21
CA ASP A 101 -7.92 -4.13 -3.97
C ASP A 101 -6.58 -3.55 -4.45
N ILE A 102 -6.44 -3.16 -5.73
CA ILE A 102 -5.20 -2.54 -6.24
C ILE A 102 -4.86 -1.25 -5.50
N ARG A 103 -5.87 -0.47 -5.10
CA ARG A 103 -5.65 0.72 -4.26
C ARG A 103 -5.09 0.33 -2.89
N SER A 104 -5.66 -0.68 -2.23
CA SER A 104 -5.17 -1.19 -0.94
C SER A 104 -3.73 -1.72 -1.04
N LEU A 105 -3.41 -2.50 -2.08
CA LEU A 105 -2.06 -2.98 -2.38
C LEU A 105 -1.06 -1.82 -2.50
N ILE A 106 -1.40 -0.77 -3.26
CA ILE A 106 -0.59 0.45 -3.36
C ILE A 106 -0.42 1.12 -1.99
N LEU A 107 -1.47 1.21 -1.17
CA LEU A 107 -1.37 1.82 0.17
C LEU A 107 -0.47 1.02 1.12
N ARG A 108 -0.60 -0.31 1.14
CA ARG A 108 0.23 -1.23 1.96
C ARG A 108 1.69 -1.31 1.48
N SER A 109 1.97 -0.92 0.23
CA SER A 109 3.35 -0.80 -0.27
C SER A 109 4.20 0.25 0.48
N PHE A 110 3.55 1.29 1.00
CA PHE A 110 4.17 2.40 1.75
C PHE A 110 3.94 2.29 3.26
N SER A 111 3.65 1.10 3.79
CA SER A 111 3.51 0.87 5.24
C SER A 111 4.78 1.25 6.04
N PRO A 112 4.66 1.86 7.23
CA PRO A 112 5.80 2.25 8.06
C PRO A 112 6.75 1.09 8.37
N VAL A 113 8.06 1.35 8.25
CA VAL A 113 9.10 0.40 8.68
C VAL A 113 9.33 0.50 10.19
N VAL A 114 9.41 -0.66 10.83
CA VAL A 114 9.71 -0.84 12.25
C VAL A 114 10.92 -1.77 12.37
N GLY A 115 11.98 -1.26 12.96
CA GLY A 115 13.16 -2.08 13.25
C GLY A 115 12.92 -3.06 14.38
N VAL A 116 13.62 -4.19 14.35
CA VAL A 116 13.62 -5.17 15.42
C VAL A 116 15.05 -5.44 15.87
N TYR A 117 15.30 -5.35 17.18
CA TYR A 117 16.55 -5.75 17.81
C TYR A 117 16.23 -6.65 19.00
N ALA A 118 16.41 -7.96 18.82
CA ALA A 118 16.28 -8.94 19.88
C ALA A 118 17.64 -9.20 20.55
N SER A 119 17.58 -9.63 21.81
CA SER A 119 18.72 -10.25 22.49
C SER A 119 18.88 -11.71 22.06
N VAL A 120 20.10 -12.24 22.20
CA VAL A 120 20.47 -13.58 21.72
C VAL A 120 19.60 -14.67 22.32
N ASP A 121 19.21 -14.54 23.59
CA ASP A 121 18.30 -15.41 24.33
C ASP A 121 16.85 -15.37 23.81
N THR A 122 16.37 -14.22 23.33
CA THR A 122 15.05 -14.13 22.67
C THR A 122 15.10 -14.80 21.30
N ASP A 123 16.11 -14.52 20.48
CA ASP A 123 16.22 -15.15 19.16
C ASP A 123 16.38 -16.66 19.27
N GLU A 124 17.09 -17.15 20.28
CA GLU A 124 17.24 -18.58 20.53
C GLU A 124 15.93 -19.26 20.95
N LEU A 125 15.12 -18.61 21.81
CA LEU A 125 13.76 -19.07 22.13
C LEU A 125 12.90 -19.17 20.86
N VAL A 126 13.03 -18.20 19.94
CA VAL A 126 12.22 -18.17 18.71
C VAL A 126 12.72 -19.16 17.64
N ARG A 127 14.04 -19.40 17.53
CA ARG A 127 14.61 -20.45 16.67
C ARG A 127 14.14 -21.84 17.07
N GLN A 128 13.97 -22.10 18.37
CA GLN A 128 13.41 -23.36 18.88
C GLN A 128 11.96 -23.62 18.43
N LYS A 129 11.27 -22.60 17.89
CA LYS A 129 9.91 -22.69 17.32
C LYS A 129 9.90 -22.80 15.79
N GLY A 130 11.06 -22.89 15.14
CA GLY A 130 11.20 -23.06 13.68
C GLY A 130 11.61 -21.80 12.90
N PHE A 131 11.61 -20.62 13.52
CA PHE A 131 11.90 -19.34 12.85
C PHE A 131 13.41 -19.06 12.85
N LYS A 132 14.07 -19.39 11.74
CA LYS A 132 15.53 -19.30 11.59
C LYS A 132 16.06 -17.87 11.78
N GLY A 133 15.29 -16.86 11.35
CA GLY A 133 15.67 -15.46 11.49
C GLY A 133 15.60 -14.92 12.93
N GLY A 134 14.95 -15.63 13.86
CA GLY A 134 14.74 -15.15 15.23
C GLY A 134 13.47 -14.31 15.38
N PHE A 135 13.44 -13.39 16.34
CA PHE A 135 12.19 -12.72 16.75
C PHE A 135 11.55 -11.85 15.65
N TRP A 136 12.36 -11.23 14.78
CA TRP A 136 11.84 -10.37 13.72
C TRP A 136 11.08 -11.15 12.64
N ASP A 137 11.56 -12.37 12.35
CA ASP A 137 11.02 -13.34 11.39
C ASP A 137 9.63 -13.82 11.85
N LEU A 138 9.53 -14.23 13.13
CA LEU A 138 8.28 -14.61 13.81
C LEU A 138 7.17 -13.55 13.70
N ILE A 139 7.49 -12.26 13.86
CA ILE A 139 6.48 -11.19 13.86
C ILE A 139 6.21 -10.61 12.46
N ARG A 140 7.06 -10.88 11.46
CA ARG A 140 7.01 -10.27 10.13
C ARG A 140 5.63 -10.38 9.45
N PRO A 141 4.98 -11.57 9.37
CA PRO A 141 3.70 -11.69 8.65
C PRO A 141 2.57 -10.91 9.34
N PHE A 142 2.56 -10.93 10.68
CA PHE A 142 1.51 -10.29 11.48
C PHE A 142 1.56 -8.75 11.44
N GLY A 143 2.64 -8.15 10.94
CA GLY A 143 2.73 -6.71 10.69
C GLY A 143 1.98 -6.27 9.44
N GLU A 144 1.88 -7.12 8.41
CA GLU A 144 1.42 -6.73 7.07
C GLU A 144 -0.07 -6.37 7.01
N ASN A 145 -0.85 -6.83 7.99
CA ASN A 145 -2.26 -6.48 8.19
C ASN A 145 -2.55 -6.43 9.71
N VAL A 146 -2.57 -5.22 10.28
CA VAL A 146 -2.77 -5.02 11.72
C VAL A 146 -4.23 -5.33 12.07
N PRO A 147 -4.50 -6.22 13.03
CA PRO A 147 -5.84 -6.76 13.23
C PRO A 147 -6.81 -5.69 13.73
N GLY A 148 -7.92 -5.51 13.01
CA GLY A 148 -9.02 -4.61 13.33
C GLY A 148 -8.74 -3.13 13.04
N LYS A 149 -9.81 -2.33 13.05
CA LYS A 149 -9.77 -0.91 12.63
C LYS A 149 -8.74 -0.07 13.40
N ILE A 150 -7.88 0.64 12.68
CA ILE A 150 -6.89 1.61 13.18
C ILE A 150 -7.38 3.03 12.88
N VAL A 151 -7.52 3.86 13.91
CA VAL A 151 -7.97 5.25 13.77
C VAL A 151 -6.76 6.17 13.64
N ILE A 152 -6.75 6.99 12.59
CA ILE A 152 -5.70 7.96 12.28
C ILE A 152 -6.33 9.35 12.17
N ARG A 153 -5.65 10.37 12.70
CA ARG A 153 -6.04 11.79 12.61
C ARG A 153 -5.27 12.48 11.50
N ASP A 154 -6.01 13.18 10.63
CA ASP A 154 -5.38 14.07 9.64
C ASP A 154 -4.89 15.38 10.27
N SER A 155 -4.14 16.17 9.50
CA SER A 155 -3.57 17.45 9.97
C SER A 155 -4.61 18.55 10.25
N VAL A 156 -5.89 18.30 9.96
CA VAL A 156 -7.03 19.18 10.29
C VAL A 156 -7.76 18.66 11.56
N GLY A 157 -7.30 17.55 12.13
CA GLY A 157 -7.86 16.91 13.32
C GLY A 157 -9.01 15.93 13.04
N ALA A 158 -9.34 15.67 11.77
CA ALA A 158 -10.41 14.73 11.45
C ALA A 158 -9.92 13.28 11.59
N SER A 159 -10.62 12.50 12.40
CA SER A 159 -10.29 11.09 12.65
C SER A 159 -10.95 10.18 11.60
N ARG A 160 -10.19 9.26 11.01
CA ARG A 160 -10.69 8.22 10.09
C ARG A 160 -10.16 6.85 10.49
N GLY A 161 -11.02 5.84 10.46
CA GLY A 161 -10.64 4.46 10.76
C GLY A 161 -10.40 3.65 9.49
N TRP A 162 -9.29 2.93 9.45
CA TRP A 162 -8.84 2.09 8.33
C TRP A 162 -8.70 0.64 8.78
N GLU A 163 -9.03 -0.31 7.91
CA GLU A 163 -9.03 -1.75 8.20
C GLU A 163 -7.90 -2.49 7.47
N ASP A 164 -7.24 -1.83 6.52
CA ASP A 164 -6.14 -2.30 5.66
C ASP A 164 -4.79 -1.67 6.06
N TYR A 165 -4.58 -1.36 7.34
CA TYR A 165 -3.33 -0.74 7.80
C TYR A 165 -2.28 -1.79 8.17
N GLY A 166 -1.05 -1.63 7.69
CA GLY A 166 0.08 -2.53 7.95
C GLY A 166 1.33 -1.76 8.39
N VAL A 167 2.28 -2.48 9.01
CA VAL A 167 3.66 -2.05 9.28
C VAL A 167 4.62 -3.13 8.78
N ARG A 168 5.87 -2.77 8.48
CA ARG A 168 6.90 -3.69 8.00
C ARG A 168 7.95 -3.89 9.07
N PHE A 169 8.02 -5.08 9.65
CA PHE A 169 9.12 -5.45 10.53
C PHE A 169 10.36 -5.83 9.71
N VAL A 170 11.51 -5.26 10.08
CA VAL A 170 12.80 -5.57 9.46
C VAL A 170 13.86 -5.70 10.54
N ASP A 171 14.80 -6.62 10.34
CA ASP A 171 16.05 -6.60 11.08
C ASP A 171 16.93 -5.46 10.54
N LEU A 172 17.21 -4.46 11.38
CA LEU A 172 18.11 -3.35 11.06
C LEU A 172 19.57 -3.69 11.43
N GLY A 173 19.79 -4.77 12.17
CA GLY A 173 21.07 -5.17 12.75
C GLY A 173 21.83 -6.25 11.98
N SER A 174 21.19 -6.94 11.03
CA SER A 174 21.88 -7.66 9.95
C SER A 174 22.32 -6.72 8.82
N SER A 175 23.12 -7.26 7.91
CA SER A 175 23.93 -6.56 6.89
C SER A 175 23.17 -5.78 5.80
N VAL A 176 21.89 -5.44 6.02
CA VAL A 176 20.97 -4.78 5.06
C VAL A 176 21.49 -3.41 4.60
N TRP A 177 22.26 -2.72 5.43
CA TRP A 177 22.84 -1.40 5.11
C TRP A 177 24.12 -1.46 4.26
N THR A 178 24.83 -2.59 4.28
CA THR A 178 26.17 -2.74 3.70
C THR A 178 26.19 -3.56 2.41
N SER A 179 25.05 -4.14 2.01
CA SER A 179 24.86 -4.83 0.73
C SER A 179 24.90 -3.90 -0.51
N SER A 180 25.34 -2.64 -0.34
CA SER A 180 25.64 -1.72 -1.44
C SER A 180 26.70 -2.26 -2.40
N ASP A 181 27.79 -2.89 -1.94
CA ASP A 181 28.98 -3.11 -2.80
C ASP A 181 29.79 -4.39 -2.49
N SER A 182 29.24 -5.57 -2.82
CA SER A 182 30.00 -6.84 -2.76
C SER A 182 29.66 -7.84 -3.89
N ASN A 183 30.17 -7.54 -5.09
CA ASN A 183 30.87 -8.47 -6.00
C ASN A 183 30.29 -9.84 -6.41
N ALA A 184 29.00 -10.13 -6.18
CA ALA A 184 28.28 -11.18 -6.94
C ALA A 184 27.68 -10.58 -8.22
N GLU A 185 27.54 -11.37 -9.30
CA GLU A 185 26.96 -10.94 -10.57
C GLU A 185 25.50 -10.47 -10.37
N ARG A 186 25.29 -9.16 -10.25
CA ARG A 186 23.98 -8.60 -9.93
C ARG A 186 23.04 -8.64 -11.12
N VAL A 187 22.28 -9.72 -11.23
CA VAL A 187 21.00 -9.76 -11.96
C VAL A 187 20.20 -8.52 -11.59
N SER A 188 19.78 -7.74 -12.59
CA SER A 188 19.14 -6.45 -12.32
C SER A 188 17.87 -6.62 -11.48
N PRO A 189 17.48 -5.66 -10.63
CA PRO A 189 16.31 -5.82 -9.78
C PRO A 189 15.00 -6.04 -10.55
N LEU A 190 14.93 -5.57 -11.81
CA LEU A 190 13.79 -5.81 -12.70
C LEU A 190 13.83 -7.22 -13.30
N ALA A 191 15.02 -7.74 -13.63
CA ALA A 191 15.16 -9.12 -14.08
C ALA A 191 14.78 -10.11 -12.97
N GLN A 192 15.12 -9.83 -11.70
CA GLN A 192 14.68 -10.63 -10.55
C GLN A 192 13.14 -10.62 -10.39
N VAL A 193 12.45 -9.51 -10.72
CA VAL A 193 10.98 -9.46 -10.72
C VAL A 193 10.40 -10.37 -11.82
N GLU A 194 10.98 -10.36 -13.03
CA GLU A 194 10.58 -11.30 -14.10
C GLU A 194 10.88 -12.76 -13.69
N GLU A 195 12.04 -13.05 -13.11
CA GLU A 195 12.45 -14.41 -12.67
C GLU A 195 11.53 -15.00 -11.57
N VAL A 196 10.95 -14.14 -10.72
CA VAL A 196 9.91 -14.53 -9.75
C VAL A 196 8.58 -14.84 -10.44
N LEU A 197 8.25 -14.13 -11.51
CA LEU A 197 7.01 -14.32 -12.26
C LEU A 197 7.08 -15.55 -13.17
N GLU A 198 8.24 -15.82 -13.75
CA GLU A 198 8.54 -17.03 -14.53
C GLU A 198 8.33 -18.28 -13.66
N ARG A 199 8.97 -18.36 -12.49
CA ARG A 199 8.71 -19.45 -11.52
C ARG A 199 7.24 -19.59 -11.13
N HIS A 200 6.52 -18.49 -10.97
CA HIS A 200 5.09 -18.53 -10.63
C HIS A 200 4.24 -19.06 -11.80
N LEU A 201 4.62 -18.74 -13.05
CA LEU A 201 4.00 -19.24 -14.28
C LEU A 201 4.35 -20.70 -14.61
N ASP A 202 5.41 -21.25 -14.03
CA ASP A 202 5.83 -22.64 -14.20
C ASP A 202 5.31 -23.54 -13.08
N SER A 203 5.20 -23.00 -11.85
CA SER A 203 4.69 -23.73 -10.68
C SER A 203 3.18 -24.03 -10.73
N ASP A 204 2.42 -23.34 -11.58
CA ASP A 204 0.95 -23.53 -11.73
C ASP A 204 0.57 -24.83 -12.46
N GLY A 205 1.57 -25.62 -12.90
CA GLY A 205 1.43 -26.97 -13.45
C GLY A 205 1.28 -28.10 -12.42
N GLY A 206 1.15 -27.79 -11.13
CA GLY A 206 0.91 -28.81 -10.09
C GLY A 206 -0.50 -29.44 -10.18
N PRO A 207 -0.74 -30.62 -9.56
CA PRO A 207 -1.99 -31.38 -9.66
C PRO A 207 -3.24 -30.70 -9.07
N LEU A 208 -3.11 -29.48 -8.54
CA LEU A 208 -4.21 -28.62 -8.07
C LEU A 208 -4.70 -27.63 -9.14
N SER A 209 -4.14 -27.65 -10.36
CA SER A 209 -4.59 -26.83 -11.51
C SER A 209 -6.10 -27.01 -11.84
N GLY A 210 -6.70 -28.13 -11.42
CA GLY A 210 -8.16 -28.37 -11.45
C GLY A 210 -9.02 -27.41 -10.59
N ILE A 211 -8.41 -26.52 -9.79
CA ILE A 211 -9.10 -25.51 -8.94
C ILE A 211 -8.71 -24.07 -9.32
N LEU A 212 -8.32 -23.82 -10.58
CA LEU A 212 -8.58 -22.54 -11.23
C LEU A 212 -9.93 -22.63 -11.96
N PRO A 213 -11.05 -22.12 -11.41
CA PRO A 213 -12.27 -22.03 -12.18
C PRO A 213 -12.02 -21.02 -13.30
N SER A 214 -12.07 -21.45 -14.55
CA SER A 214 -11.86 -20.62 -15.75
C SER A 214 -12.73 -19.34 -15.74
N LYS A 215 -13.83 -19.36 -14.99
CA LYS A 215 -14.70 -18.21 -14.67
C LYS A 215 -13.99 -17.01 -14.04
N ASN A 216 -12.86 -17.17 -13.35
CA ASN A 216 -12.14 -16.05 -12.72
C ASN A 216 -11.28 -15.24 -13.70
N LEU A 217 -10.86 -15.82 -14.83
CA LEU A 217 -10.19 -15.09 -15.91
C LEU A 217 -11.19 -14.28 -16.75
N LEU A 218 -12.42 -14.78 -16.89
CA LEU A 218 -13.50 -14.17 -17.69
C LEU A 218 -14.18 -12.94 -17.05
N ASN A 219 -13.88 -12.62 -15.78
CA ASN A 219 -14.42 -11.44 -15.12
C ASN A 219 -13.65 -10.16 -15.51
N SER A 220 -14.05 -9.54 -16.63
CA SER A 220 -13.46 -8.30 -17.21
C SER A 220 -13.33 -7.07 -16.28
N SER A 221 -13.80 -7.14 -15.03
CA SER A 221 -13.71 -6.08 -14.01
C SER A 221 -12.64 -6.33 -12.94
N THR A 222 -12.09 -7.55 -12.85
CA THR A 222 -11.07 -7.92 -11.85
C THR A 222 -9.67 -7.91 -12.45
N THR A 223 -8.68 -7.45 -11.68
CA THR A 223 -7.28 -7.44 -12.11
C THR A 223 -6.67 -8.84 -11.97
N SER A 224 -6.00 -9.33 -13.02
CA SER A 224 -5.28 -10.61 -13.05
C SER A 224 -4.43 -10.83 -11.79
N PRO A 225 -4.48 -12.02 -11.14
CA PRO A 225 -3.63 -12.35 -9.99
C PRO A 225 -2.14 -12.17 -10.30
N LEU A 226 -1.69 -12.60 -11.48
CA LEU A 226 -0.30 -12.46 -11.92
C LEU A 226 0.15 -10.99 -11.96
N TYR A 227 -0.73 -10.08 -12.42
CA TYR A 227 -0.44 -8.64 -12.37
C TYR A 227 -0.33 -8.11 -10.93
N LYS A 228 -1.16 -8.60 -9.99
CA LYS A 228 -1.04 -8.23 -8.57
C LYS A 228 0.29 -8.70 -8.00
N THR A 229 0.74 -9.90 -8.36
CA THR A 229 2.06 -10.42 -7.99
C THR A 229 3.17 -9.55 -8.58
N PHE A 230 3.15 -9.24 -9.88
CA PHE A 230 4.11 -8.30 -10.51
C PHE A 230 4.17 -6.96 -9.77
N LEU A 231 3.01 -6.34 -9.50
CA LEU A 231 2.94 -5.03 -8.85
C LEU A 231 3.48 -5.10 -7.40
N ARG A 232 3.16 -6.18 -6.66
CA ARG A 232 3.66 -6.39 -5.29
C ARG A 232 5.17 -6.62 -5.27
N GLN A 233 5.71 -7.39 -6.21
CA GLN A 233 7.16 -7.63 -6.33
C GLN A 233 7.92 -6.36 -6.70
N LEU A 234 7.47 -5.62 -7.72
CA LEU A 234 8.03 -4.32 -8.09
C LEU A 234 8.06 -3.33 -6.93
N LEU A 235 6.99 -3.27 -6.13
CA LEU A 235 6.90 -2.42 -4.95
C LEU A 235 7.71 -2.93 -3.75
N SER A 236 8.23 -4.16 -3.81
CA SER A 236 9.10 -4.77 -2.79
C SER A 236 10.59 -4.65 -3.13
N VAL A 237 10.96 -4.33 -4.38
CA VAL A 237 12.35 -4.04 -4.82
C VAL A 237 13.03 -2.94 -4.00
N ALA A 238 12.28 -1.92 -3.55
CA ALA A 238 12.87 -0.71 -2.97
C ALA A 238 13.57 -0.97 -1.62
N SER A 239 14.90 -0.84 -1.60
CA SER A 239 15.70 -0.77 -0.39
C SER A 239 15.59 0.61 0.27
N ALA A 240 16.18 0.77 1.46
CA ALA A 240 16.25 2.08 2.11
C ALA A 240 17.25 2.99 1.39
N THR A 241 16.82 4.21 1.04
CA THR A 241 17.64 5.18 0.31
C THR A 241 17.61 6.56 0.99
N PRO A 242 18.57 7.46 0.71
CA PRO A 242 18.58 8.79 1.34
C PRO A 242 17.47 9.73 0.84
N HIS A 243 16.85 9.45 -0.32
CA HIS A 243 15.98 10.39 -1.03
C HIS A 243 14.47 10.23 -0.78
N GLU A 244 14.08 9.17 -0.07
CA GLU A 244 12.73 8.94 0.45
C GLU A 244 12.82 8.23 1.79
N THR A 245 11.86 8.49 2.69
CA THR A 245 11.90 7.99 4.08
C THR A 245 10.88 6.90 4.37
N PHE A 246 10.18 6.36 3.36
CA PHE A 246 9.22 5.25 3.53
C PHE A 246 9.86 3.98 4.10
N ARG A 247 11.13 3.73 3.75
CA ARG A 247 11.93 2.60 4.23
C ARG A 247 12.87 2.98 5.39
N HIS A 248 12.74 4.18 5.97
CA HIS A 248 13.45 4.55 7.19
C HIS A 248 12.64 4.08 8.41
N PRO A 249 13.29 3.60 9.49
CA PRO A 249 12.56 3.16 10.68
C PRO A 249 11.82 4.33 11.33
N VAL A 250 10.50 4.21 11.43
CA VAL A 250 9.64 5.11 12.21
C VAL A 250 9.72 4.74 13.70
N ALA A 251 9.84 3.45 13.97
CA ALA A 251 9.99 2.88 15.30
C ALA A 251 11.04 1.76 15.31
N SER A 252 11.44 1.36 16.51
CA SER A 252 12.37 0.27 16.79
C SER A 252 11.87 -0.48 18.01
N ILE A 253 11.75 -1.80 17.89
CA ILE A 253 11.44 -2.72 18.98
C ILE A 253 12.76 -3.23 19.55
N ILE A 254 12.94 -3.12 20.86
CA ILE A 254 14.07 -3.72 21.59
C ILE A 254 13.49 -4.83 22.46
N VAL A 255 13.92 -6.07 22.22
CA VAL A 255 13.30 -7.29 22.78
C VAL A 255 14.29 -8.04 23.67
N ILE A 256 13.83 -8.47 24.84
CA ILE A 256 14.55 -9.38 25.74
C ILE A 256 13.63 -10.51 26.22
N SER A 257 14.20 -11.65 26.63
CA SER A 257 13.45 -12.73 27.29
C SER A 257 13.43 -12.53 28.81
N SER A 258 12.41 -13.09 29.48
CA SER A 258 12.41 -13.31 30.93
C SER A 258 13.60 -14.16 31.41
N ARG A 259 14.19 -14.97 30.52
CA ARG A 259 15.39 -15.78 30.76
C ARG A 259 16.70 -14.97 30.81
N ASN A 260 16.65 -13.66 30.53
CA ASN A 260 17.83 -12.79 30.54
C ASN A 260 18.32 -12.54 31.98
N THR A 261 19.58 -12.86 32.29
CA THR A 261 20.14 -12.73 33.65
C THR A 261 20.41 -11.29 34.07
N SER A 262 20.51 -10.34 33.13
CA SER A 262 20.79 -8.93 33.40
C SER A 262 19.92 -7.99 32.54
N PRO A 263 18.58 -8.07 32.64
CA PRO A 263 17.65 -7.53 31.64
C PRO A 263 17.79 -6.02 31.44
N LEU A 264 17.91 -5.24 32.52
CA LEU A 264 18.11 -3.78 32.44
C LEU A 264 19.47 -3.38 31.84
N GLU A 265 20.48 -4.24 31.94
CA GLU A 265 21.79 -4.01 31.32
C GLU A 265 21.76 -4.40 29.83
N SER A 266 21.20 -5.56 29.51
CA SER A 266 20.96 -6.01 28.12
C SER A 266 20.18 -4.97 27.32
N LEU A 267 19.12 -4.38 27.90
CA LEU A 267 18.38 -3.27 27.28
C LEU A 267 19.22 -2.01 27.06
N ARG A 268 20.11 -1.66 27.99
CA ARG A 268 21.03 -0.51 27.84
C ARG A 268 22.10 -0.77 26.77
N ARG A 269 22.61 -2.00 26.68
CA ARG A 269 23.56 -2.42 25.64
C ARG A 269 22.90 -2.35 24.27
N LEU A 270 21.75 -3.00 24.08
CA LEU A 270 20.98 -2.90 22.84
C LEU A 270 20.67 -1.45 22.46
N TYR A 271 20.25 -0.59 23.41
CA TYR A 271 20.07 0.84 23.16
C TYR A 271 21.37 1.52 22.66
N ALA A 272 22.52 1.25 23.29
CA ALA A 272 23.81 1.79 22.88
C ALA A 272 24.20 1.30 21.48
N ASP A 273 24.00 0.01 21.17
CA ASP A 273 24.33 -0.58 19.88
C ASP A 273 23.53 0.06 18.74
N THR A 274 22.24 0.35 18.95
CA THR A 274 21.38 1.06 17.96
C THR A 274 21.72 2.54 17.73
N SER A 275 22.65 3.11 18.52
CA SER A 275 23.05 4.52 18.43
C SER A 275 24.53 4.73 18.09
N ASN A 276 25.43 3.88 18.58
CA ASN A 276 26.88 4.05 18.45
C ASN A 276 27.64 2.75 18.12
N GLY A 277 26.96 1.59 17.97
CA GLY A 277 27.61 0.30 17.69
C GLY A 277 27.58 -0.11 16.22
N ASP A 278 27.97 -1.35 15.94
CA ASP A 278 28.01 -1.92 14.57
C ASP A 278 26.63 -2.00 13.89
N ARG A 279 25.55 -1.86 14.67
CA ARG A 279 24.14 -1.78 14.22
C ARG A 279 23.66 -0.34 14.05
N SER A 280 24.57 0.64 13.98
CA SER A 280 24.24 2.04 13.77
C SER A 280 23.68 2.29 12.36
N LEU A 281 22.65 3.13 12.27
CA LEU A 281 22.01 3.48 11.01
C LEU A 281 22.89 4.43 10.19
N PRO A 282 22.85 4.37 8.85
CA PRO A 282 23.56 5.32 7.99
C PRO A 282 23.23 6.78 8.34
N GLY A 283 24.23 7.67 8.25
CA GLY A 283 24.11 9.08 8.68
C GLY A 283 23.11 9.96 7.90
N TRP A 284 22.46 9.42 6.87
CA TRP A 284 21.33 10.04 6.16
C TRP A 284 19.95 9.64 6.75
N ILE A 285 19.90 8.68 7.67
CA ILE A 285 18.72 8.33 8.45
C ILE A 285 18.68 9.16 9.72
N ASN A 286 17.48 9.51 10.17
CA ASN A 286 17.28 10.20 11.43
C ASN A 286 17.46 9.24 12.63
N PRO A 287 18.38 9.49 13.58
CA PRO A 287 18.50 8.69 14.80
C PRO A 287 17.30 8.86 15.77
N GLU A 288 16.45 9.87 15.54
CA GLU A 288 15.20 10.07 16.29
C GLU A 288 14.02 9.28 15.71
N TYR A 289 13.92 8.01 16.09
CA TYR A 289 12.75 7.14 15.91
C TYR A 289 12.17 6.72 17.28
N LEU A 290 10.91 6.27 17.28
CA LEU A 290 10.24 5.74 18.47
C LEU A 290 10.96 4.47 18.96
N ARG A 291 11.24 4.34 20.25
CA ARG A 291 11.77 3.10 20.85
C ARG A 291 10.69 2.45 21.70
N TYR A 292 10.49 1.15 21.50
CA TYR A 292 9.46 0.37 22.16
C TYR A 292 10.09 -0.92 22.72
N TYR A 293 9.80 -1.26 23.97
CA TYR A 293 10.51 -2.32 24.70
C TYR A 293 9.61 -3.54 24.95
N VAL A 294 10.02 -4.72 24.51
CA VAL A 294 9.24 -5.95 24.68
C VAL A 294 9.98 -6.91 25.61
N LEU A 295 9.28 -7.37 26.65
CA LEU A 295 9.69 -8.53 27.44
C LEU A 295 8.93 -9.74 26.92
N VAL A 296 9.64 -10.74 26.44
CA VAL A 296 9.08 -12.04 26.03
C VAL A 296 9.10 -12.98 27.23
N HIS A 297 7.91 -13.31 27.73
CA HIS A 297 7.71 -14.29 28.79
C HIS A 297 7.54 -15.70 28.20
N ASP A 298 8.35 -16.64 28.68
CA ASP A 298 8.27 -18.07 28.40
C ASP A 298 7.19 -18.72 29.28
N GLU A 299 5.99 -18.88 28.73
CA GLU A 299 4.80 -19.38 29.44
C GLU A 299 4.98 -20.83 29.97
N ASP A 300 5.86 -21.62 29.36
CA ASP A 300 6.06 -23.03 29.69
C ASP A 300 7.13 -23.25 30.78
N ARG A 301 8.00 -22.26 31.03
CA ARG A 301 9.23 -22.44 31.85
C ARG A 301 9.46 -21.39 32.92
N ASP A 302 8.99 -20.15 32.74
CA ASP A 302 9.28 -19.04 33.64
C ASP A 302 8.09 -18.68 34.55
N ASP A 303 8.35 -17.99 35.66
CA ASP A 303 7.30 -17.48 36.54
C ASP A 303 6.75 -16.13 36.01
N ILE A 304 5.45 -16.11 35.71
CA ILE A 304 4.73 -14.90 35.27
C ILE A 304 4.77 -13.78 36.32
N THR A 305 4.85 -14.09 37.62
CA THR A 305 4.89 -13.10 38.69
C THR A 305 6.23 -12.37 38.74
N GLU A 306 7.35 -13.07 38.55
CA GLU A 306 8.68 -12.45 38.42
C GLU A 306 8.80 -11.68 37.10
N SER A 307 8.28 -12.23 36.01
CA SER A 307 8.23 -11.55 34.70
C SER A 307 7.41 -10.26 34.76
N THR A 308 6.31 -10.24 35.52
CA THR A 308 5.49 -9.04 35.76
C THR A 308 6.24 -8.01 36.62
N LYS A 309 6.96 -8.43 37.67
CA LYS A 309 7.82 -7.53 38.47
C LYS A 309 8.91 -6.89 37.61
N LEU A 310 9.54 -7.66 36.72
CA LEU A 310 10.55 -7.15 35.79
C LEU A 310 9.94 -6.16 34.78
N TYR A 311 8.78 -6.47 34.23
CA TYR A 311 8.04 -5.58 33.33
C TYR A 311 7.68 -4.24 33.99
N ASP A 312 7.25 -4.25 35.25
CA ASP A 312 7.02 -3.03 36.03
C ASP A 312 8.31 -2.23 36.30
N GLN A 313 9.45 -2.90 36.47
CA GLN A 313 10.75 -2.23 36.56
C GLN A 313 11.15 -1.60 35.21
N MET A 314 10.90 -2.28 34.08
CA MET A 314 11.12 -1.73 32.74
C MET A 314 10.27 -0.48 32.50
N LYS A 315 8.96 -0.51 32.84
CA LYS A 315 8.07 0.65 32.77
C LYS A 315 8.60 1.88 33.52
N ARG A 316 9.12 1.68 34.72
CA ARG A 316 9.69 2.75 35.56
C ARG A 316 10.98 3.35 34.99
N HIS A 317 11.78 2.56 34.26
CA HIS A 317 13.05 3.01 33.70
C HIS A 317 12.95 3.56 32.27
N PHE A 318 12.10 2.97 31.43
CA PHE A 318 12.04 3.24 29.98
C PHE A 318 10.73 3.89 29.52
N GLY A 319 9.75 4.05 30.42
CA GLY A 319 8.48 4.71 30.14
C GLY A 319 7.38 3.74 29.68
N LEU A 320 6.32 4.30 29.08
CA LEU A 320 5.08 3.57 28.76
C LEU A 320 5.12 2.78 27.44
N HIS A 321 6.12 3.01 26.58
CA HIS A 321 6.28 2.32 25.30
C HIS A 321 6.90 0.93 25.51
N CYS A 322 6.12 0.02 26.08
CA CYS A 322 6.57 -1.34 26.38
C CYS A 322 5.42 -2.35 26.43
N HIS A 323 5.74 -3.62 26.20
CA HIS A 323 4.79 -4.73 26.23
C HIS A 323 5.38 -5.95 26.96
N LEU A 324 4.50 -6.80 27.51
CA LEU A 324 4.81 -8.12 28.02
C LEU A 324 4.17 -9.14 27.07
N LEU A 325 4.96 -9.67 26.13
CA LEU A 325 4.50 -10.66 25.17
C LEU A 325 4.67 -12.06 25.78
N ARG A 326 3.58 -12.79 25.97
CA ARG A 326 3.60 -14.17 26.47
C ARG A 326 3.60 -15.12 25.28
N LEU A 327 4.55 -16.05 25.25
CA LEU A 327 4.69 -17.07 24.21
C LEU A 327 4.99 -18.41 24.86
N ARG A 328 4.45 -19.50 24.29
CA ARG A 328 4.96 -20.84 24.57
C ARG A 328 6.39 -21.01 24.03
N SER A 329 7.18 -21.88 24.64
CA SER A 329 8.54 -22.28 24.22
C SER A 329 8.54 -23.50 23.31
N TYR A 330 7.52 -24.36 23.39
CA TYR A 330 7.44 -25.54 22.53
C TYR A 330 7.18 -25.15 21.06
N GLN A 331 7.77 -25.91 20.14
CA GLN A 331 7.41 -25.88 18.72
C GLN A 331 6.00 -26.47 18.57
N CYS A 332 5.13 -25.76 17.86
CA CYS A 332 3.79 -26.26 17.54
C CYS A 332 3.87 -27.16 16.29
N VAL A 333 3.17 -28.28 16.32
CA VAL A 333 3.04 -29.23 15.21
C VAL A 333 1.59 -29.29 14.73
N VAL A 334 1.38 -29.71 13.47
CA VAL A 334 0.06 -29.78 12.82
C VAL A 334 -0.92 -30.70 13.58
N THR A 335 -0.42 -31.64 14.37
CA THR A 335 -1.22 -32.54 15.20
C THR A 335 -1.66 -31.95 16.54
N ASP A 336 -1.24 -30.74 16.91
CA ASP A 336 -1.71 -30.08 18.13
C ASP A 336 -3.11 -29.50 17.93
N ASP A 337 -4.01 -29.73 18.90
CA ASP A 337 -5.43 -29.29 18.84
C ASP A 337 -5.62 -27.78 18.63
N ASP A 338 -4.68 -26.96 19.12
CA ASP A 338 -4.68 -25.49 19.02
C ASP A 338 -3.71 -24.97 17.93
N SER A 339 -3.29 -25.80 16.97
CA SER A 339 -2.34 -25.40 15.92
C SER A 339 -2.97 -24.48 14.87
N VAL A 340 -2.24 -23.43 14.50
CA VAL A 340 -2.64 -22.44 13.49
C VAL A 340 -1.46 -22.19 12.54
N GLN A 341 -1.70 -22.36 11.24
CA GLN A 341 -0.72 -22.05 10.20
C GLN A 341 -0.39 -20.56 10.23
N VAL A 342 0.90 -20.21 10.17
CA VAL A 342 1.33 -18.82 10.15
C VAL A 342 1.07 -18.22 8.77
N PRO A 343 0.53 -16.99 8.67
CA PRO A 343 0.30 -16.34 7.38
C PRO A 343 1.60 -16.19 6.58
N GLU A 344 1.52 -16.30 5.26
CA GLU A 344 2.63 -15.94 4.38
C GLU A 344 3.00 -14.46 4.50
N CYS A 345 4.28 -14.14 4.32
CA CYS A 345 4.71 -12.77 4.05
C CYS A 345 4.43 -12.42 2.59
N GLU A 346 3.45 -11.56 2.34
CA GLU A 346 3.18 -11.04 1.00
C GLU A 346 4.33 -10.14 0.53
N TRP A 347 4.98 -9.41 1.45
CA TRP A 347 5.91 -8.32 1.15
C TRP A 347 7.40 -8.70 1.27
N LEU A 348 7.74 -9.93 0.89
CA LEU A 348 9.11 -10.33 0.59
C LEU A 348 9.63 -9.55 -0.63
N SER A 349 10.91 -9.17 -0.59
CA SER A 349 11.61 -8.68 -1.78
C SER A 349 11.79 -9.81 -2.81
N PRO A 350 11.97 -9.51 -4.11
CA PRO A 350 12.24 -10.53 -5.12
C PRO A 350 13.43 -11.42 -4.72
N SER A 351 14.54 -10.81 -4.25
CA SER A 351 15.73 -11.55 -3.85
C SER A 351 15.48 -12.56 -2.72
N GLU A 352 14.71 -12.19 -1.70
CA GLU A 352 14.32 -13.10 -0.59
C GLU A 352 13.46 -14.26 -1.12
N ARG A 353 12.45 -13.95 -1.94
CA ARG A 353 11.54 -14.95 -2.52
C ARG A 353 12.30 -15.95 -3.42
N LEU A 354 13.33 -15.50 -4.12
CA LEU A 354 14.21 -16.36 -4.92
C LEU A 354 15.13 -17.23 -4.06
N SER A 355 15.57 -16.77 -2.88
CA SER A 355 16.37 -17.59 -1.96
C SER A 355 15.55 -18.60 -1.16
N ASP A 356 14.33 -18.25 -0.74
CA ASP A 356 13.48 -19.12 0.08
C ASP A 356 13.04 -20.38 -0.69
N SER A 357 12.84 -20.25 -2.01
CA SER A 357 12.50 -21.34 -2.93
C SER A 357 13.58 -22.43 -3.10
N VAL A 358 14.77 -22.27 -2.50
CA VAL A 358 15.89 -23.23 -2.61
C VAL A 358 15.98 -24.15 -1.38
N ALA A 359 15.04 -24.07 -0.44
CA ALA A 359 14.92 -25.07 0.62
C ALA A 359 14.56 -26.46 0.02
N PRO A 360 15.26 -27.55 0.41
CA PRO A 360 15.11 -28.85 -0.24
C PRO A 360 13.78 -29.54 0.11
N LEU A 361 13.36 -30.47 -0.77
CA LEU A 361 12.25 -31.43 -0.55
C LEU A 361 12.35 -32.08 0.84
N VAL A 362 11.55 -31.60 1.79
CA VAL A 362 11.32 -32.23 3.10
C VAL A 362 9.82 -32.15 3.40
N ASP A 363 9.22 -33.32 3.54
CA ASP A 363 7.82 -33.64 3.86
C ASP A 363 6.73 -33.08 2.92
N LEU A 364 6.18 -33.97 2.08
CA LEU A 364 5.09 -33.72 1.12
C LEU A 364 3.74 -33.30 1.74
N ASP A 365 3.61 -33.31 3.07
CA ASP A 365 2.33 -33.11 3.78
C ASP A 365 2.22 -31.73 4.48
N THR A 366 3.19 -30.82 4.30
CA THR A 366 3.15 -29.45 4.82
C THR A 366 3.56 -28.42 3.78
N ASP A 367 2.80 -27.32 3.67
CA ASP A 367 3.02 -26.21 2.70
C ASP A 367 4.32 -25.39 2.94
N GLY A 368 5.34 -25.95 3.60
CA GLY A 368 6.58 -25.28 3.97
C GLY A 368 6.46 -24.19 5.07
N LEU A 369 5.24 -23.79 5.43
CA LEU A 369 4.97 -22.74 6.41
C LEU A 369 4.97 -23.27 7.86
N PRO A 370 5.54 -22.51 8.82
CA PRO A 370 5.53 -22.90 10.23
C PRO A 370 4.13 -22.79 10.84
N TYR A 371 3.89 -23.58 11.89
CA TYR A 371 2.68 -23.53 12.71
C TYR A 371 3.00 -22.89 14.07
N LEU A 372 2.01 -22.18 14.63
CA LEU A 372 2.04 -21.62 15.97
C LEU A 372 0.75 -21.98 16.69
N PHE A 373 0.81 -22.03 18.02
CA PHE A 373 -0.38 -22.14 18.85
C PHE A 373 -1.27 -20.89 18.70
N ASP A 374 -2.59 -21.06 18.68
CA ASP A 374 -3.54 -19.93 18.61
C ASP A 374 -3.30 -18.91 19.73
N SER A 375 -2.96 -19.39 20.94
CA SER A 375 -2.57 -18.55 22.09
C SER A 375 -1.47 -17.54 21.74
N ASP A 376 -0.45 -17.97 21.02
CA ASP A 376 0.71 -17.18 20.65
C ASP A 376 0.38 -16.25 19.48
N VAL A 377 -0.39 -16.75 18.50
CA VAL A 377 -0.91 -15.96 17.38
C VAL A 377 -1.77 -14.81 17.88
N MET A 378 -2.64 -15.03 18.86
CA MET A 378 -3.48 -14.00 19.47
C MET A 378 -2.67 -13.01 20.31
N ALA A 379 -1.65 -13.48 21.05
CA ALA A 379 -0.73 -12.62 21.78
C ALA A 379 0.06 -11.69 20.85
N ILE A 380 0.62 -12.22 19.75
CA ILE A 380 1.36 -11.44 18.74
C ILE A 380 0.43 -10.43 18.05
N LYS A 381 -0.77 -10.85 17.65
CA LYS A 381 -1.80 -9.96 17.06
C LYS A 381 -2.19 -8.82 18.01
N ALA A 382 -2.39 -9.10 19.30
CA ALA A 382 -2.71 -8.09 20.31
C ALA A 382 -1.56 -7.10 20.51
N PHE A 383 -0.34 -7.61 20.66
CA PHE A 383 0.90 -6.82 20.77
C PHE A 383 1.06 -5.85 19.58
N ILE A 384 0.96 -6.33 18.35
CA ILE A 384 1.15 -5.50 17.15
C ILE A 384 0.05 -4.43 17.05
N ARG A 385 -1.20 -4.77 17.38
CA ARG A 385 -2.29 -3.79 17.45
C ARG A 385 -2.01 -2.70 18.48
N GLU A 386 -1.53 -3.06 19.67
CA GLU A 386 -1.17 -2.11 20.73
C GLU A 386 -0.02 -1.19 20.29
N LEU A 387 1.08 -1.77 19.80
CA LEU A 387 2.25 -1.07 19.27
C LEU A 387 1.84 -0.02 18.22
N VAL A 388 1.05 -0.43 17.23
CA VAL A 388 0.64 0.44 16.12
C VAL A 388 -0.34 1.52 16.59
N ALA A 389 -1.44 1.12 17.22
CA ALA A 389 -2.53 2.04 17.55
C ALA A 389 -2.20 3.00 18.69
N GLN A 390 -1.41 2.58 19.68
CA GLN A 390 -1.13 3.36 20.88
C GLN A 390 0.23 4.08 20.85
N SER A 391 1.20 3.60 20.05
CA SER A 391 2.54 4.18 20.02
C SER A 391 2.97 4.71 18.65
N ILE A 392 2.93 3.90 17.58
CA ILE A 392 3.44 4.32 16.27
C ILE A 392 2.60 5.44 15.66
N ILE A 393 1.27 5.26 15.55
CA ILE A 393 0.39 6.28 14.96
C ILE A 393 0.45 7.61 15.73
N PRO A 394 0.30 7.65 17.08
CA PRO A 394 0.42 8.91 17.83
C PRO A 394 1.81 9.56 17.74
N TYR A 395 2.89 8.76 17.66
CA TYR A 395 4.24 9.28 17.45
C TYR A 395 4.36 10.00 16.10
N MET A 396 3.87 9.36 15.02
CA MET A 396 3.89 9.94 13.68
C MET A 396 3.03 11.20 13.59
N GLU A 397 1.81 11.19 14.14
CA GLU A 397 0.90 12.35 14.18
C GLU A 397 1.57 13.54 14.88
N ASN A 398 2.18 13.31 16.05
CA ASN A 398 2.91 14.32 16.81
C ASN A 398 4.11 14.87 16.02
N ARG A 399 4.92 14.01 15.40
CA ARG A 399 6.06 14.45 14.58
C ARG A 399 5.63 15.28 13.38
N VAL A 400 4.54 14.91 12.70
CA VAL A 400 3.97 15.69 11.59
C VAL A 400 3.50 17.06 12.05
N SER A 401 2.79 17.15 13.19
CA SER A 401 2.38 18.43 13.79
C SER A 401 3.59 19.32 14.11
N VAL A 402 4.59 18.78 14.82
CA VAL A 402 5.81 19.52 15.22
C VAL A 402 6.58 20.03 14.01
N TRP A 403 6.82 19.20 12.99
CA TRP A 403 7.55 19.62 11.78
C TRP A 403 6.75 20.61 10.92
N ASN A 404 5.43 20.49 10.89
CA ASN A 404 4.56 21.43 10.19
C ASN A 404 4.66 22.82 10.81
N ASP A 405 4.61 22.91 12.14
CA ASP A 405 4.65 24.19 12.86
C ASP A 405 6.05 24.80 12.87
N GLN A 406 7.11 23.99 12.99
CA GLN A 406 8.49 24.47 13.06
C GLN A 406 9.09 24.85 11.69
N VAL A 407 8.77 24.09 10.63
CA VAL A 407 9.46 24.22 9.32
C VAL A 407 8.50 24.61 8.21
N ALA A 408 7.38 23.90 8.06
CA ALA A 408 6.51 24.05 6.90
C ALA A 408 5.70 25.36 6.93
N SER A 409 5.17 25.75 8.10
CA SER A 409 4.45 27.01 8.33
C SER A 409 5.29 28.22 7.89
N ARG A 410 6.56 28.24 8.29
CA ARG A 410 7.54 29.30 8.01
C ARG A 410 7.83 29.42 6.51
N ARG A 411 7.91 28.29 5.79
CA ARG A 411 8.09 28.27 4.32
C ARG A 411 6.82 28.60 3.53
N ARG A 412 5.64 28.20 4.02
CA ARG A 412 4.34 28.47 3.37
C ARG A 412 3.91 29.94 3.49
N GLY A 413 4.31 30.61 4.58
CA GLY A 413 4.02 32.02 4.83
C GLY A 413 4.65 33.00 3.82
N ILE A 414 4.18 34.25 3.84
CA ILE A 414 4.56 35.31 2.90
C ILE A 414 6.10 35.49 2.84
N SER A 415 6.77 35.50 4.00
CA SER A 415 8.24 35.64 4.09
C SER A 415 9.01 34.46 3.46
N GLY A 416 8.54 33.23 3.65
CA GLY A 416 9.21 32.02 3.15
C GLY A 416 9.25 31.93 1.63
N ARG A 417 8.18 32.37 0.95
CA ARG A 417 8.13 32.43 -0.52
C ARG A 417 9.16 33.38 -1.12
N PHE A 418 9.54 34.45 -0.42
CA PHE A 418 10.59 35.36 -0.89
C PHE A 418 12.02 34.85 -0.59
N MET A 419 12.20 33.96 0.40
CA MET A 419 13.53 33.48 0.82
C MET A 419 14.11 32.36 -0.06
N SER A 420 13.28 31.49 -0.66
CA SER A 420 13.74 30.61 -1.76
C SER A 420 13.98 31.44 -3.04
N MET A 421 13.18 32.50 -3.23
CA MET A 421 13.26 33.40 -4.38
C MET A 421 14.41 34.44 -4.33
N SER A 422 15.11 34.62 -3.21
CA SER A 422 16.28 35.52 -3.14
C SER A 422 17.58 34.81 -3.54
N ARG A 423 17.73 33.50 -3.24
CA ARG A 423 18.91 32.70 -3.63
C ARG A 423 19.17 32.68 -5.15
N ARG A 424 18.10 32.80 -5.96
CA ARG A 424 18.17 32.85 -7.44
C ARG A 424 18.61 34.20 -8.02
N TRP A 425 18.77 35.25 -7.20
CA TRP A 425 19.10 36.61 -7.70
C TRP A 425 20.36 37.23 -7.08
N THR A 426 20.91 36.67 -6.00
CA THR A 426 22.22 37.09 -5.44
C THR A 426 23.42 36.52 -6.21
N GLY A 427 23.25 36.20 -7.50
CA GLY A 427 24.31 35.69 -8.39
C GLY A 427 25.19 36.79 -9.01
N PHE A 428 24.89 38.06 -8.76
CA PHE A 428 25.65 39.21 -9.28
C PHE A 428 25.97 40.22 -8.16
N GLY A 429 27.20 40.18 -7.64
CA GLY A 429 27.82 41.28 -6.87
C GLY A 429 27.95 41.09 -5.36
N SER A 430 29.22 40.99 -4.91
CA SER A 430 29.85 41.48 -3.66
C SER A 430 28.99 41.76 -2.40
N GLY A 431 29.33 41.28 -1.19
CA GLY A 431 30.51 40.48 -0.78
C GLY A 431 30.65 40.32 0.75
N SER A 432 31.65 39.54 1.18
CA SER A 432 32.14 39.30 2.57
C SER A 432 31.15 38.71 3.60
N ARG A 433 31.45 37.62 4.33
CA ARG A 433 32.75 37.24 4.94
C ARG A 433 32.84 35.73 5.28
N SER A 434 34.06 35.16 5.16
CA SER A 434 34.59 33.90 5.78
C SER A 434 33.73 32.62 5.67
N SER A 435 34.13 31.57 4.95
CA SER A 435 35.37 30.80 5.16
C SER A 435 35.90 30.12 3.89
N LEU A 436 37.21 29.86 3.82
CA LEU A 436 37.86 29.16 2.69
C LEU A 436 38.21 27.70 3.03
N THR A 437 37.63 26.76 2.28
CA THR A 437 38.16 25.49 1.76
C THR A 437 37.03 24.91 0.89
N GLY A 438 37.16 24.47 -0.37
CA GLY A 438 38.28 24.32 -1.29
C GLY A 438 37.75 23.53 -2.50
N SER A 439 37.70 24.18 -3.68
CA SER A 439 37.42 23.61 -5.02
C SER A 439 36.21 22.67 -5.22
N GLY A 440 35.09 23.22 -5.71
CA GLY A 440 33.94 22.45 -6.23
C GLY A 440 32.76 23.36 -6.57
N GLY A 441 32.45 23.54 -7.87
CA GLY A 441 31.55 24.60 -8.31
C GLY A 441 30.05 24.34 -8.16
N GLY A 442 29.34 25.19 -7.42
CA GLY A 442 27.96 25.57 -7.75
C GLY A 442 26.83 24.66 -7.28
N ALA A 443 26.67 24.53 -5.96
CA ALA A 443 25.41 24.24 -5.27
C ALA A 443 25.24 25.21 -4.09
N SER A 444 24.18 26.02 -4.09
CA SER A 444 23.89 27.04 -3.04
C SER A 444 22.87 26.56 -2.00
N GLY A 445 22.80 25.24 -1.80
CA GLY A 445 21.80 24.56 -0.97
C GLY A 445 22.41 23.65 0.08
N ASN A 446 21.54 23.01 0.86
CA ASN A 446 21.93 22.12 1.96
C ASN A 446 22.23 20.68 1.49
N TYR A 447 22.31 20.46 0.18
CA TYR A 447 22.58 19.16 -0.41
C TYR A 447 24.08 18.87 -0.44
N ASP A 448 24.49 17.76 0.16
CA ASP A 448 25.86 17.30 0.06
C ASP A 448 26.05 16.57 -1.29
N THR A 449 26.75 17.22 -2.22
CA THR A 449 27.02 16.64 -3.54
C THR A 449 28.12 15.59 -3.54
N ILE A 450 28.94 15.53 -2.48
CA ILE A 450 30.03 14.54 -2.33
C ILE A 450 29.46 13.24 -1.75
N HIS A 451 28.64 13.36 -0.70
CA HIS A 451 27.99 12.22 -0.04
C HIS A 451 26.61 11.85 -0.63
N GLY A 452 26.02 12.71 -1.45
CA GLY A 452 24.80 12.43 -2.23
C GLY A 452 23.49 12.52 -1.43
N PHE A 453 23.47 13.19 -0.28
CA PHE A 453 22.29 13.27 0.60
C PHE A 453 22.13 14.62 1.31
N TYR A 454 20.90 14.90 1.77
CA TYR A 454 20.63 15.97 2.73
C TYR A 454 20.77 15.44 4.16
N ARG A 455 21.50 16.14 5.03
CA ARG A 455 21.66 15.72 6.44
C ARG A 455 20.28 15.67 7.15
N PRO A 456 20.02 14.74 8.08
CA PRO A 456 18.68 14.49 8.62
C PRO A 456 18.00 15.67 9.33
N ASP A 457 18.79 16.66 9.75
CA ASP A 457 18.44 17.87 10.50
C ASP A 457 18.14 19.10 9.62
N VAL A 458 18.47 19.08 8.33
CA VAL A 458 18.22 20.23 7.45
C VAL A 458 16.73 20.31 7.06
N PRO A 459 16.17 21.52 6.87
CA PRO A 459 14.74 21.69 6.63
C PRO A 459 14.24 20.97 5.38
N GLU A 460 15.06 20.81 4.34
CA GLU A 460 14.74 20.02 3.14
C GLU A 460 14.54 18.52 3.46
N ALA A 461 15.33 17.93 4.36
CA ALA A 461 15.18 16.53 4.80
C ALA A 461 13.99 16.36 5.76
N ILE A 462 13.79 17.32 6.68
CA ILE A 462 12.65 17.32 7.60
C ILE A 462 11.33 17.40 6.83
N LEU A 463 11.24 18.24 5.79
CA LEU A 463 10.03 18.36 4.98
C LEU A 463 9.75 17.12 4.13
N ARG A 464 10.76 16.42 3.60
CA ARG A 464 10.59 15.10 2.95
C ARG A 464 9.98 14.11 3.94
N ARG A 465 10.61 13.96 5.11
CA ARG A 465 10.16 13.05 6.16
C ARG A 465 8.75 13.36 6.65
N MET A 466 8.40 14.64 6.79
CA MET A 466 7.04 15.06 7.14
C MET A 466 6.02 14.72 6.05
N ALA A 467 6.37 14.87 4.77
CA ALA A 467 5.49 14.53 3.65
C ALA A 467 5.27 13.01 3.54
N ASP A 468 6.34 12.23 3.71
CA ASP A 468 6.32 10.77 3.70
C ASP A 468 5.54 10.24 4.92
N PHE A 469 5.70 10.83 6.12
CA PHE A 469 4.88 10.53 7.30
C PHE A 469 3.40 10.87 7.09
N ALA A 470 3.08 12.04 6.51
CA ALA A 470 1.70 12.41 6.19
C ALA A 470 1.08 11.43 5.17
N PHE A 471 1.86 10.93 4.21
CA PHE A 471 1.46 9.89 3.28
C PHE A 471 1.18 8.56 4.01
N MET A 472 2.07 8.12 4.89
CA MET A 472 1.88 6.93 5.74
C MET A 472 0.68 7.03 6.70
N LEU A 473 0.34 8.23 7.15
CA LEU A 473 -0.88 8.54 7.93
C LEU A 473 -2.13 8.74 7.07
N ARG A 474 -2.02 8.58 5.74
CA ARG A 474 -3.12 8.74 4.77
C ARG A 474 -3.69 10.17 4.68
N ASP A 475 -2.95 11.18 5.13
CA ASP A 475 -3.20 12.61 4.84
C ASP A 475 -2.55 13.00 3.51
N TRP A 476 -3.20 12.57 2.43
CA TRP A 476 -2.79 12.85 1.06
C TRP A 476 -2.70 14.35 0.74
N LYS A 477 -3.47 15.18 1.45
CA LYS A 477 -3.55 16.62 1.20
C LYS A 477 -2.33 17.33 1.78
N LEU A 478 -1.95 17.04 3.03
CA LEU A 478 -0.72 17.55 3.62
C LEU A 478 0.50 17.03 2.85
N ALA A 479 0.55 15.74 2.53
CA ALA A 479 1.63 15.14 1.75
C ALA A 479 1.84 15.88 0.41
N THR A 480 0.78 16.01 -0.40
CA THR A 480 0.82 16.75 -1.69
C THR A 480 1.38 18.15 -1.51
N SER A 481 0.79 18.95 -0.60
CA SER A 481 1.21 20.34 -0.37
C SER A 481 2.61 20.50 0.23
N THR A 482 3.25 19.40 0.64
CA THR A 482 4.62 19.38 1.15
C THR A 482 5.59 18.96 0.05
N TYR A 483 5.26 17.97 -0.79
CA TYR A 483 6.03 17.64 -1.99
C TYR A 483 6.07 18.81 -2.99
N GLU A 484 4.93 19.49 -3.21
CA GLU A 484 4.87 20.69 -4.06
C GLU A 484 5.83 21.80 -3.60
N LEU A 485 6.04 21.92 -2.28
CA LEU A 485 6.88 22.94 -1.66
C LEU A 485 8.38 22.64 -1.83
N ILE A 486 8.80 21.39 -1.69
CA ILE A 486 10.23 21.00 -1.67
C ILE A 486 10.80 20.62 -3.03
N ARG A 487 9.98 20.13 -3.96
CA ARG A 487 10.47 19.60 -5.26
C ARG A 487 11.31 20.60 -6.07
N SER A 488 11.02 21.90 -5.96
CA SER A 488 11.79 22.96 -6.63
C SER A 488 13.14 23.20 -5.98
N ASP A 489 13.22 23.10 -4.65
CA ASP A 489 14.50 23.22 -3.92
C ASP A 489 15.46 22.09 -4.36
N TYR A 490 14.96 20.85 -4.51
CA TYR A 490 15.74 19.73 -5.05
C TYR A 490 16.22 19.92 -6.49
N GLY A 491 15.40 20.55 -7.34
CA GLY A 491 15.79 20.88 -8.71
C GLY A 491 16.90 21.95 -8.75
N ASN A 492 16.80 22.97 -7.90
CA ASN A 492 17.81 24.03 -7.77
C ASN A 492 19.15 23.49 -7.26
N ASP A 493 19.11 22.58 -6.28
CA ASP A 493 20.28 21.94 -5.68
C ASP A 493 20.87 20.81 -6.55
N LYS A 494 20.24 20.50 -7.71
CA LYS A 494 20.58 19.38 -8.61
C LYS A 494 20.54 18.00 -7.93
N ALA A 495 19.75 17.86 -6.88
CA ALA A 495 19.54 16.62 -6.14
C ALA A 495 18.55 15.71 -6.91
N TRP A 496 18.95 15.22 -8.09
CA TRP A 496 18.03 14.65 -9.08
C TRP A 496 17.17 13.47 -8.58
N ARG A 497 17.69 12.61 -7.69
CA ARG A 497 16.90 11.52 -7.07
C ARG A 497 15.81 12.07 -6.14
N TYR A 498 16.13 13.07 -5.31
CA TYR A 498 15.15 13.77 -4.49
C TYR A 498 14.11 14.52 -5.34
N HIS A 499 14.56 15.16 -6.42
CA HIS A 499 13.68 15.86 -7.36
C HIS A 499 12.69 14.89 -8.04
N ALA A 500 13.17 13.74 -8.52
CA ALA A 500 12.35 12.68 -9.12
C ALA A 500 11.31 12.15 -8.13
N GLY A 501 11.74 11.70 -6.95
CA GLY A 501 10.86 11.13 -5.92
C GLY A 501 9.86 12.14 -5.32
N ALA A 502 10.22 13.42 -5.27
CA ALA A 502 9.27 14.47 -4.87
C ALA A 502 8.23 14.76 -5.97
N HIS A 503 8.62 14.76 -7.25
CA HIS A 503 7.68 14.91 -8.36
C HIS A 503 6.72 13.72 -8.47
N GLU A 504 7.24 12.50 -8.35
CA GLU A 504 6.44 11.28 -8.32
C GLU A 504 5.45 11.31 -7.15
N MET A 505 5.93 11.40 -5.90
CA MET A 505 5.03 11.27 -4.75
C MET A 505 4.01 12.41 -4.67
N CYS A 506 4.32 13.58 -5.23
CA CYS A 506 3.35 14.66 -5.45
C CYS A 506 2.22 14.26 -6.41
N ALA A 507 2.54 13.59 -7.52
CA ALA A 507 1.54 13.06 -8.45
C ALA A 507 0.71 11.94 -7.81
N ILE A 508 1.36 10.98 -7.15
CA ILE A 508 0.70 9.84 -6.48
C ILE A 508 -0.23 10.32 -5.36
N SER A 509 0.20 11.22 -4.49
CA SER A 509 -0.65 11.77 -3.42
C SER A 509 -1.82 12.60 -3.96
N THR A 510 -1.62 13.33 -5.06
CA THR A 510 -2.70 14.07 -5.75
C THR A 510 -3.76 13.11 -6.33
N LEU A 511 -3.33 11.98 -6.90
CA LEU A 511 -4.22 10.97 -7.45
C LEU A 511 -4.99 10.22 -6.36
N LEU A 512 -4.34 9.90 -5.23
CA LEU A 512 -4.95 9.22 -4.08
C LEU A 512 -6.02 10.07 -3.36
N ASN A 513 -5.90 11.39 -3.38
CA ASN A 513 -6.83 12.30 -2.69
C ASN A 513 -8.26 12.26 -3.29
N PRO A 514 -9.32 12.00 -2.49
CA PRO A 514 -10.71 12.05 -2.95
C PRO A 514 -11.08 13.39 -3.59
N ILE A 515 -11.67 13.29 -4.78
CA ILE A 515 -11.80 14.30 -5.84
C ILE A 515 -12.24 15.72 -5.38
N ALA A 516 -11.65 16.75 -6.01
CA ALA A 516 -12.34 18.00 -6.31
C ALA A 516 -12.44 18.19 -7.84
N VAL A 517 -13.67 18.38 -8.34
CA VAL A 517 -14.22 17.95 -9.65
C VAL A 517 -13.62 18.61 -10.92
N SER A 518 -12.75 19.61 -10.82
CA SER A 518 -12.12 20.23 -12.01
C SER A 518 -11.02 19.33 -12.60
N ALA A 519 -11.38 18.56 -13.65
CA ALA A 519 -10.63 17.38 -14.08
C ALA A 519 -9.47 17.63 -15.06
N LYS A 520 -9.60 18.51 -16.06
CA LYS A 520 -8.59 18.61 -17.15
C LYS A 520 -7.29 19.30 -16.73
N GLY A 521 -7.35 20.51 -16.16
CA GLY A 521 -6.15 21.27 -15.79
C GLY A 521 -5.29 20.57 -14.72
N LYS A 522 -5.92 19.84 -13.80
CA LYS A 522 -5.21 19.05 -12.78
C LYS A 522 -4.53 17.82 -13.38
N LEU A 523 -5.15 17.14 -14.36
CA LEU A 523 -4.53 16.00 -15.04
C LEU A 523 -3.30 16.43 -15.86
N ALA A 524 -3.35 17.56 -16.56
CA ALA A 524 -2.18 18.10 -17.27
C ALA A 524 -1.00 18.40 -16.32
N GLY A 525 -1.28 18.93 -15.12
CA GLY A 525 -0.27 19.11 -14.07
C GLY A 525 0.30 17.78 -13.54
N ILE A 526 -0.53 16.74 -13.41
CA ILE A 526 -0.10 15.39 -13.02
C ILE A 526 0.78 14.78 -14.10
N ASP A 527 0.37 14.82 -15.36
CA ASP A 527 1.16 14.30 -16.48
C ASP A 527 2.51 15.01 -16.57
N GLN A 528 2.57 16.33 -16.42
CA GLN A 528 3.86 17.06 -16.36
C GLN A 528 4.74 16.62 -15.19
N MET A 529 4.17 16.33 -14.01
CA MET A 529 4.94 15.84 -12.86
C MET A 529 5.53 14.45 -13.13
N LEU A 530 4.76 13.56 -13.75
CA LEU A 530 5.19 12.22 -14.12
C LEU A 530 6.25 12.25 -15.23
N GLU A 531 6.12 13.14 -16.22
CA GLU A 531 7.15 13.37 -17.26
C GLU A 531 8.47 13.83 -16.62
N THR A 532 8.42 14.79 -15.68
CA THR A 532 9.61 15.26 -14.96
C THR A 532 10.24 14.17 -14.09
N ALA A 533 9.43 13.36 -13.39
CA ALA A 533 9.92 12.26 -12.55
C ALA A 533 10.58 11.17 -13.39
N CYS A 534 9.91 10.67 -14.43
CA CYS A 534 10.41 9.63 -15.33
C CYS A 534 11.71 10.06 -16.04
N TYR A 535 11.75 11.29 -16.60
CA TYR A 535 12.98 11.85 -17.17
C TYR A 535 14.12 11.94 -16.15
N SER A 536 13.82 12.37 -14.92
CA SER A 536 14.84 12.50 -13.88
C SER A 536 15.38 11.14 -13.43
N TYR A 537 14.53 10.15 -13.23
CA TYR A 537 14.96 8.78 -12.87
C TYR A 537 15.85 8.17 -13.95
N LEU A 538 15.41 8.21 -15.22
CA LEU A 538 16.14 7.54 -16.31
C LEU A 538 17.37 8.34 -16.78
N THR A 539 17.20 9.63 -17.11
CA THR A 539 18.26 10.42 -17.75
C THR A 539 19.22 11.07 -16.76
N ARG A 540 18.83 11.28 -15.49
CA ARG A 540 19.70 11.89 -14.46
C ARG A 540 20.20 10.94 -13.39
N CYS A 541 19.49 9.84 -13.14
CA CYS A 541 19.79 8.93 -12.03
C CYS A 541 20.11 7.49 -12.46
N SER A 542 19.87 7.14 -13.73
CA SER A 542 19.94 5.79 -14.31
C SER A 542 19.16 4.73 -13.50
N ASP A 543 18.01 5.13 -12.95
CA ASP A 543 17.19 4.32 -12.04
C ASP A 543 15.93 3.80 -12.75
N GLY A 544 16.09 2.67 -13.44
CA GLY A 544 15.01 1.94 -14.10
C GLY A 544 13.90 1.46 -13.14
N PRO A 545 14.23 0.81 -12.00
CA PRO A 545 13.23 0.35 -11.03
C PRO A 545 12.31 1.47 -10.51
N SER A 546 12.87 2.62 -10.10
CA SER A 546 12.04 3.74 -9.62
C SER A 546 11.22 4.39 -10.74
N ALA A 547 11.76 4.44 -11.97
CA ALA A 547 10.99 4.90 -13.13
C ALA A 547 9.79 3.98 -13.40
N LEU A 548 9.98 2.66 -13.42
CA LEU A 548 8.89 1.70 -13.60
C LEU A 548 7.86 1.80 -12.47
N ARG A 549 8.32 1.87 -11.21
CA ARG A 549 7.47 2.06 -10.03
C ARG A 549 6.57 3.30 -10.18
N CYS A 550 7.14 4.44 -10.59
CA CYS A 550 6.42 5.69 -10.87
C CYS A 550 5.34 5.50 -11.94
N LEU A 551 5.67 4.86 -13.08
CA LEU A 551 4.73 4.65 -14.18
C LEU A 551 3.62 3.64 -13.83
N CYS A 552 3.92 2.56 -13.11
CA CYS A 552 2.93 1.60 -12.60
C CYS A 552 1.92 2.25 -11.66
N LEU A 553 2.41 2.99 -10.66
CA LEU A 553 1.57 3.69 -9.69
C LEU A 553 0.70 4.75 -10.37
N ALA A 554 1.25 5.48 -11.35
CA ALA A 554 0.50 6.43 -12.15
C ALA A 554 -0.60 5.74 -12.97
N MET A 555 -0.27 4.68 -13.72
CA MET A 555 -1.22 3.92 -14.53
C MET A 555 -2.42 3.46 -13.70
N GLU A 556 -2.19 2.74 -12.60
CA GLU A 556 -3.26 2.16 -11.80
C GLU A 556 -4.11 3.24 -11.11
N LEU A 557 -3.50 4.30 -10.56
CA LEU A 557 -4.26 5.38 -9.92
C LEU A 557 -5.01 6.27 -10.92
N LEU A 558 -4.51 6.46 -12.14
CA LEU A 558 -5.22 7.14 -13.23
C LEU A 558 -6.38 6.29 -13.79
N LYS A 559 -6.17 4.96 -13.92
CA LYS A 559 -7.22 4.00 -14.27
C LYS A 559 -8.33 4.01 -13.23
N VAL A 560 -7.97 3.90 -11.95
CA VAL A 560 -8.90 4.07 -10.82
C VAL A 560 -9.56 5.45 -10.87
N ARG A 561 -8.87 6.55 -11.21
CA ARG A 561 -9.51 7.88 -11.31
C ARG A 561 -10.65 7.90 -12.35
N GLY A 562 -10.49 7.21 -13.47
CA GLY A 562 -11.54 7.05 -14.50
C GLY A 562 -11.76 8.29 -15.38
N GLY A 563 -12.74 8.20 -16.28
CA GLY A 563 -13.10 9.29 -17.20
C GLY A 563 -11.97 9.64 -18.18
N SER A 564 -11.54 10.90 -18.21
CA SER A 564 -10.41 11.34 -19.06
C SER A 564 -9.05 10.82 -18.58
N ALA A 565 -8.90 10.47 -17.29
CA ALA A 565 -7.63 9.98 -16.75
C ALA A 565 -7.20 8.63 -17.34
N VAL A 566 -8.16 7.83 -17.85
CA VAL A 566 -7.93 6.51 -18.46
C VAL A 566 -7.04 6.59 -19.70
N GLU A 567 -7.12 7.68 -20.48
CA GLU A 567 -6.24 7.86 -21.65
C GLU A 567 -4.80 8.19 -21.22
N SER A 568 -4.60 8.97 -20.16
CA SER A 568 -3.27 9.15 -19.54
C SER A 568 -2.76 7.85 -18.91
N ALA A 569 -3.61 7.04 -18.26
CA ALA A 569 -3.22 5.73 -17.72
C ALA A 569 -2.62 4.82 -18.80
N ALA A 570 -3.32 4.68 -19.93
CA ALA A 570 -2.84 3.92 -21.08
C ALA A 570 -1.58 4.54 -21.72
N LYS A 571 -1.47 5.89 -21.79
CA LYS A 571 -0.24 6.58 -22.24
C LYS A 571 0.96 6.16 -21.38
N TRP A 572 0.80 6.12 -20.06
CA TRP A 572 1.89 5.79 -19.14
C TRP A 572 2.30 4.32 -19.17
N ALA A 573 1.34 3.43 -19.38
CA ALA A 573 1.58 2.01 -19.62
C ALA A 573 2.37 1.77 -20.93
N MET A 574 1.91 2.33 -22.05
CA MET A 574 2.62 2.29 -23.33
C MET A 574 4.04 2.87 -23.17
N ARG A 575 4.18 3.99 -22.47
CA ARG A 575 5.48 4.61 -22.23
C ARG A 575 6.45 3.74 -21.43
N ALA A 576 5.97 2.91 -20.49
CA ALA A 576 6.83 1.98 -19.76
C ALA A 576 7.37 0.86 -20.67
N MET A 577 6.55 0.36 -21.58
CA MET A 577 6.95 -0.63 -22.60
C MET A 577 7.91 -0.02 -23.62
N ASP A 578 7.61 1.16 -24.18
CA ASP A 578 8.45 1.90 -25.14
C ASP A 578 9.87 2.20 -24.61
N LEU A 579 9.99 2.33 -23.28
CA LEU A 579 11.25 2.61 -22.59
C LEU A 579 12.05 1.34 -22.24
N GLY A 580 11.53 0.15 -22.58
CA GLY A 580 12.17 -1.14 -22.27
C GLY A 580 12.27 -1.42 -20.76
N LEU A 581 11.35 -0.87 -19.95
CA LEU A 581 11.39 -1.03 -18.49
C LEU A 581 10.76 -2.33 -18.00
N VAL A 582 10.00 -3.03 -18.84
CA VAL A 582 9.35 -4.31 -18.52
C VAL A 582 9.92 -5.41 -19.39
N GLY A 583 10.14 -6.59 -18.79
CA GLY A 583 10.58 -7.78 -19.52
C GLY A 583 9.43 -8.42 -20.30
N SER A 584 9.66 -9.62 -20.83
CA SER A 584 8.71 -10.27 -21.73
C SER A 584 7.36 -10.58 -21.07
N ILE A 585 7.35 -11.08 -19.82
CA ILE A 585 6.11 -11.31 -19.05
C ILE A 585 5.43 -9.95 -18.79
N GLY A 586 6.22 -8.93 -18.45
CA GLY A 586 5.75 -7.57 -18.28
C GLY A 586 5.10 -6.95 -19.52
N GLN A 587 5.54 -7.28 -20.76
CA GLN A 587 4.90 -6.80 -22.00
C GLN A 587 3.48 -7.37 -22.17
N GLY A 588 3.29 -8.67 -21.92
CA GLY A 588 1.96 -9.30 -21.94
C GLY A 588 1.03 -8.68 -20.90
N LEU A 589 1.50 -8.61 -19.65
CA LEU A 589 0.78 -7.98 -18.54
C LEU A 589 0.38 -6.52 -18.83
N PHE A 590 1.28 -5.69 -19.36
CA PHE A 590 0.96 -4.30 -19.66
C PHE A 590 -0.01 -4.15 -20.83
N SER A 591 0.06 -5.03 -21.83
CA SER A 591 -0.90 -5.09 -22.92
C SER A 591 -2.33 -5.37 -22.40
N GLU A 592 -2.50 -6.32 -21.49
CA GLU A 592 -3.77 -6.54 -20.77
C GLU A 592 -4.20 -5.28 -19.98
N ARG A 593 -3.29 -4.63 -19.24
CA ARG A 593 -3.63 -3.41 -18.47
C ARG A 593 -4.08 -2.27 -19.38
N ILE A 594 -3.49 -2.11 -20.56
CA ILE A 594 -3.86 -1.11 -21.56
C ILE A 594 -5.22 -1.43 -22.19
N SER A 595 -5.46 -2.69 -22.55
CA SER A 595 -6.78 -3.14 -23.00
C SER A 595 -7.84 -2.81 -21.95
N SER A 596 -7.63 -3.26 -20.72
CA SER A 596 -8.52 -3.03 -19.59
C SER A 596 -8.72 -1.53 -19.29
N CYS A 597 -7.70 -0.68 -19.48
CA CYS A 597 -7.91 0.78 -19.49
C CYS A 597 -8.95 1.18 -20.54
N TYR A 598 -8.72 0.87 -21.83
CA TYR A 598 -9.63 1.27 -22.90
C TYR A 598 -11.04 0.64 -22.80
N ALA A 599 -11.16 -0.55 -22.24
CA ALA A 599 -12.44 -1.24 -21.99
C ALA A 599 -13.34 -0.50 -20.99
N THR A 600 -12.78 0.21 -19.99
CA THR A 600 -13.57 0.97 -18.99
C THR A 600 -14.34 2.16 -19.56
N LYS A 601 -14.05 2.61 -20.79
CA LYS A 601 -14.80 3.69 -21.44
C LYS A 601 -16.11 3.17 -22.06
N ASN A 602 -17.16 3.16 -21.24
CA ASN A 602 -18.52 2.93 -21.73
C ASN A 602 -18.98 4.04 -22.69
N PRO A 603 -19.64 3.70 -23.81
CA PRO A 603 -20.28 4.68 -24.69
C PRO A 603 -21.41 5.44 -23.97
N ILE A 604 -21.75 6.61 -24.49
CA ILE A 604 -22.98 7.32 -24.11
C ILE A 604 -24.16 6.51 -24.67
N PRO A 605 -25.25 6.25 -23.91
CA PRO A 605 -26.41 5.52 -24.43
C PRO A 605 -26.94 6.16 -25.73
N GLY A 606 -27.08 5.34 -26.77
CA GLY A 606 -27.51 5.78 -28.11
C GLY A 606 -26.40 6.26 -29.05
N VAL A 607 -25.14 6.35 -28.62
CA VAL A 607 -24.01 6.80 -29.45
C VAL A 607 -22.83 5.82 -29.34
N THR A 608 -22.56 5.06 -30.42
CA THR A 608 -21.42 4.12 -30.49
C THR A 608 -20.06 4.83 -30.52
N TRP A 609 -20.04 6.07 -31.03
CA TRP A 609 -18.88 6.95 -31.07
C TRP A 609 -18.35 7.27 -29.68
N GLY A 610 -17.06 7.01 -29.45
CA GLY A 610 -16.39 7.26 -28.18
C GLY A 610 -16.14 6.02 -27.32
N SER A 611 -16.81 4.89 -27.61
CA SER A 611 -16.35 3.61 -27.07
C SER A 611 -14.94 3.29 -27.61
N ARG A 612 -14.01 2.88 -26.74
CA ARG A 612 -12.64 2.52 -27.14
C ARG A 612 -12.46 1.01 -27.33
N ARG A 613 -13.55 0.25 -27.50
CA ARG A 613 -13.56 -1.22 -27.59
C ARG A 613 -12.67 -1.76 -28.72
N ARG A 614 -12.66 -1.14 -29.91
CA ARG A 614 -11.70 -1.50 -31.00
C ARG A 614 -10.25 -1.45 -30.54
N LYS A 615 -9.89 -0.43 -29.74
CA LYS A 615 -8.53 -0.28 -29.21
C LYS A 615 -8.26 -1.26 -28.07
N ALA A 616 -9.25 -1.53 -27.22
CA ALA A 616 -9.13 -2.55 -26.17
C ALA A 616 -8.88 -3.94 -26.77
N GLY A 617 -9.72 -4.39 -27.70
CA GLY A 617 -9.57 -5.68 -28.38
C GLY A 617 -8.21 -5.84 -29.07
N MET A 618 -7.71 -4.78 -29.73
CA MET A 618 -6.37 -4.77 -30.33
C MET A 618 -5.26 -5.04 -29.30
N TRP A 619 -5.37 -4.46 -28.10
CA TRP A 619 -4.40 -4.69 -27.02
C TRP A 619 -4.52 -6.08 -26.37
N CYS A 620 -5.72 -6.69 -26.39
CA CYS A 620 -5.88 -8.11 -26.05
C CYS A 620 -5.24 -9.04 -27.09
N VAL A 621 -5.38 -8.74 -28.39
CA VAL A 621 -4.69 -9.49 -29.46
C VAL A 621 -3.17 -9.38 -29.33
N LEU A 622 -2.63 -8.20 -29.00
CA LEU A 622 -1.20 -8.02 -28.72
C LEU A 622 -0.74 -8.75 -27.44
N ALA A 623 -1.60 -8.81 -26.41
CA ALA A 623 -1.31 -9.62 -25.22
C ALA A 623 -1.28 -11.12 -25.55
N ALA A 624 -2.19 -11.61 -26.40
CA ALA A 624 -2.21 -13.00 -26.84
C ALA A 624 -0.94 -13.40 -27.61
N ASP A 625 -0.51 -12.58 -28.56
CA ASP A 625 0.75 -12.74 -29.29
C ASP A 625 1.98 -12.73 -28.34
N ALA A 626 1.99 -11.86 -27.33
CA ALA A 626 3.05 -11.83 -26.32
C ALA A 626 3.07 -13.09 -25.43
N TRP A 627 1.91 -13.62 -25.03
CA TRP A 627 1.81 -14.84 -24.22
C TRP A 627 2.14 -16.12 -25.01
N LEU A 628 1.76 -16.18 -26.30
CA LEU A 628 2.12 -17.27 -27.20
C LEU A 628 3.65 -17.32 -27.38
N LYS A 629 4.31 -16.17 -27.58
CA LYS A 629 5.78 -16.07 -27.64
C LYS A 629 6.51 -16.47 -26.35
N LEU A 630 5.78 -16.66 -25.26
CA LEU A 630 6.29 -17.16 -23.97
C LEU A 630 5.94 -18.63 -23.70
N GLY A 631 5.33 -19.34 -24.66
CA GLY A 631 4.89 -20.72 -24.47
C GLY A 631 3.76 -20.87 -23.46
N LYS A 632 2.89 -19.85 -23.32
CA LYS A 632 1.77 -19.83 -22.38
C LYS A 632 0.42 -19.76 -23.12
N PRO A 633 0.01 -20.82 -23.85
CA PRO A 633 -1.17 -20.80 -24.73
C PRO A 633 -2.48 -20.61 -23.97
N LEU A 634 -2.54 -21.00 -22.68
CA LEU A 634 -3.69 -20.75 -21.80
C LEU A 634 -3.98 -19.25 -21.63
N LEU A 635 -2.93 -18.45 -21.38
CA LEU A 635 -3.05 -17.00 -21.22
C LEU A 635 -3.32 -16.32 -22.57
N ALA A 636 -2.72 -16.85 -23.65
CA ALA A 636 -3.00 -16.39 -25.01
C ALA A 636 -4.46 -16.62 -25.41
N SER A 637 -5.03 -17.81 -25.15
CA SER A 637 -6.43 -18.14 -25.40
C SER A 637 -7.38 -17.22 -24.62
N ALA A 638 -7.13 -17.02 -23.32
CA ALA A 638 -7.93 -16.11 -22.50
C ALA A 638 -7.90 -14.66 -23.02
N CYS A 639 -6.75 -14.20 -23.54
CA CYS A 639 -6.63 -12.90 -24.19
C CYS A 639 -7.39 -12.83 -25.53
N LEU A 640 -7.42 -13.90 -26.33
CA LEU A 640 -8.22 -13.98 -27.56
C LEU A 640 -9.72 -13.96 -27.26
N GLU A 641 -10.20 -14.73 -26.28
CA GLU A 641 -11.61 -14.71 -25.86
C GLU A 641 -12.08 -13.32 -25.41
N GLU A 642 -11.25 -12.59 -24.64
CA GLU A 642 -11.55 -11.21 -24.25
C GLU A 642 -11.49 -10.25 -25.45
N ALA A 643 -10.58 -10.46 -26.41
CA ALA A 643 -10.57 -9.69 -27.65
C ALA A 643 -11.86 -9.90 -28.45
N GLU A 644 -12.29 -11.15 -28.63
CA GLU A 644 -13.55 -11.51 -29.29
C GLU A 644 -14.74 -10.85 -28.60
N ARG A 645 -14.83 -10.93 -27.26
CA ARG A 645 -15.88 -10.27 -26.47
C ARG A 645 -15.90 -8.75 -26.66
N LEU A 646 -14.73 -8.12 -26.79
CA LEU A 646 -14.60 -6.68 -27.04
C LEU A 646 -14.98 -6.30 -28.49
N TYR A 647 -14.75 -7.19 -29.45
CA TYR A 647 -15.07 -7.01 -30.87
C TYR A 647 -16.50 -7.46 -31.26
N ALA A 648 -17.17 -8.31 -30.48
CA ALA A 648 -18.48 -8.88 -30.79
C ALA A 648 -19.60 -7.85 -31.02
N GLY A 649 -19.50 -6.66 -30.41
CA GLY A 649 -20.45 -5.54 -30.62
C GLY A 649 -19.92 -4.46 -31.57
N VAL A 650 -18.95 -4.79 -32.42
CA VAL A 650 -18.07 -3.84 -33.13
C VAL A 650 -17.70 -4.30 -34.55
N LEU A 651 -17.64 -5.61 -34.75
CA LEU A 651 -17.67 -6.29 -36.05
C LEU A 651 -19.10 -6.29 -36.57
N ASP A 652 -19.25 -6.31 -37.90
CA ASP A 652 -20.56 -6.46 -38.54
C ASP A 652 -21.09 -7.89 -38.35
N GLY A 653 -22.37 -8.14 -38.68
CA GLY A 653 -23.08 -9.37 -38.30
C GLY A 653 -22.46 -10.70 -38.76
N ASP A 654 -21.56 -10.65 -39.75
CA ASP A 654 -20.81 -11.79 -40.27
C ASP A 654 -19.53 -12.13 -39.46
N GLY A 655 -19.17 -11.30 -38.47
CA GLY A 655 -18.02 -11.54 -37.58
C GLY A 655 -16.65 -11.24 -38.20
N VAL A 656 -16.60 -10.58 -39.36
CA VAL A 656 -15.37 -10.34 -40.14
C VAL A 656 -14.77 -8.96 -39.83
N PHE A 657 -13.44 -8.88 -39.71
CA PHE A 657 -12.73 -7.61 -39.57
C PHE A 657 -12.75 -6.79 -40.88
N PRO A 658 -12.96 -5.46 -40.83
CA PRO A 658 -12.96 -4.62 -42.04
C PRO A 658 -11.65 -4.56 -42.84
N MET A 659 -10.55 -5.06 -42.26
CA MET A 659 -9.24 -5.19 -42.90
C MET A 659 -8.90 -6.69 -42.95
N PRO A 660 -8.75 -7.30 -44.13
CA PRO A 660 -8.51 -8.74 -44.25
C PRO A 660 -7.20 -9.17 -43.60
N GLU A 661 -6.18 -8.31 -43.56
CA GLU A 661 -4.88 -8.61 -42.95
C GLU A 661 -5.00 -8.78 -41.41
N ILE A 662 -5.98 -8.11 -40.78
CA ILE A 662 -6.27 -8.26 -39.35
C ILE A 662 -7.03 -9.58 -39.11
N GLN A 663 -7.92 -9.96 -40.01
CA GLN A 663 -8.61 -11.24 -39.97
C GLN A 663 -7.60 -12.40 -40.08
N GLU A 664 -6.75 -12.38 -41.11
CA GLU A 664 -5.69 -13.37 -41.33
C GLU A 664 -4.74 -13.48 -40.13
N PHE A 665 -4.31 -12.36 -39.55
CA PHE A 665 -3.47 -12.36 -38.36
C PHE A 665 -4.14 -13.01 -37.14
N ILE A 666 -5.42 -12.68 -36.87
CA ILE A 666 -6.15 -13.26 -35.74
C ILE A 666 -6.43 -14.74 -35.96
N ASP A 667 -6.74 -15.16 -37.18
CA ASP A 667 -7.00 -16.56 -37.51
C ASP A 667 -5.71 -17.42 -37.48
N SER A 668 -4.57 -16.86 -37.89
CA SER A 668 -3.25 -17.46 -37.63
C SER A 668 -3.01 -17.60 -36.13
N LEU A 669 -3.16 -16.51 -35.36
CA LEU A 669 -2.88 -16.51 -33.93
C LEU A 669 -3.79 -17.50 -33.15
N ARG A 670 -5.06 -17.64 -33.56
CA ARG A 670 -5.98 -18.69 -33.06
C ARG A 670 -5.51 -20.10 -33.40
N HIS A 671 -5.01 -20.31 -34.62
CA HIS A 671 -4.46 -21.59 -35.06
C HIS A 671 -3.23 -21.96 -34.23
N ASP A 672 -2.28 -21.03 -34.10
CA ASP A 672 -1.03 -21.22 -33.38
C ASP A 672 -1.26 -21.52 -31.89
N VAL A 673 -2.15 -20.76 -31.22
CA VAL A 673 -2.60 -21.05 -29.84
C VAL A 673 -3.21 -22.45 -29.73
N LYS A 674 -4.01 -22.88 -30.71
CA LYS A 674 -4.62 -24.21 -30.70
C LYS A 674 -3.60 -25.33 -30.91
N VAL A 675 -2.59 -25.13 -31.75
CA VAL A 675 -1.49 -26.09 -31.96
C VAL A 675 -0.69 -26.24 -30.67
N GLU A 676 -0.21 -25.15 -30.08
CA GLU A 676 0.59 -25.19 -28.86
C GLU A 676 -0.21 -25.71 -27.64
N TYR A 677 -1.52 -25.47 -27.58
CA TYR A 677 -2.40 -26.08 -26.57
C TYR A 677 -2.48 -27.60 -26.70
N LEU A 678 -2.53 -28.13 -27.93
CA LEU A 678 -2.56 -29.58 -28.18
C LEU A 678 -1.21 -30.23 -27.88
N GLU A 679 -0.11 -29.62 -28.33
CA GLU A 679 1.26 -30.12 -28.08
C GLU A 679 1.58 -30.19 -26.58
N ASN A 680 1.14 -29.20 -25.79
CA ASN A 680 1.27 -29.23 -24.34
C ASN A 680 0.31 -30.22 -23.64
N GLY A 681 -0.84 -30.52 -24.23
CA GLY A 681 -1.80 -31.50 -23.70
C GLY A 681 -1.45 -32.97 -23.98
N GLU A 682 -0.74 -33.26 -25.08
CA GLU A 682 -0.30 -34.61 -25.42
C GLU A 682 0.86 -35.11 -24.55
N LEU A 683 1.61 -34.20 -23.90
CA LEU A 683 2.65 -34.56 -22.93
C LEU A 683 2.10 -35.13 -21.61
N ASP A 684 0.90 -34.72 -21.20
CA ASP A 684 0.30 -35.09 -19.90
C ASP A 684 -0.57 -36.36 -19.96
N THR A 685 -0.64 -37.02 -21.13
CA THR A 685 -1.48 -38.21 -21.37
C THR A 685 -0.70 -39.50 -21.63
N GLN A 686 0.64 -39.48 -21.59
CA GLN A 686 1.46 -40.67 -21.87
C GLN A 686 1.51 -41.74 -20.77
N ASP A 687 0.89 -41.52 -19.59
CA ASP A 687 0.95 -42.46 -18.46
C ASP A 687 -0.40 -43.14 -18.09
N GLN A 688 -1.40 -43.11 -19.00
CA GLN A 688 -2.57 -44.02 -18.92
C GLN A 688 -2.92 -44.67 -20.27
N ALA A 689 -2.09 -45.63 -20.68
CA ALA A 689 -2.42 -46.56 -21.75
C ALA A 689 -3.52 -47.56 -21.32
N ILE A 690 -4.80 -47.19 -21.50
CA ILE A 690 -5.90 -48.16 -21.53
C ILE A 690 -5.96 -48.75 -22.95
N PRO A 691 -5.80 -50.08 -23.13
CA PRO A 691 -5.80 -50.68 -24.46
C PRO A 691 -7.20 -50.66 -25.08
N ALA A 692 -7.29 -50.13 -26.30
CA ALA A 692 -8.47 -50.24 -27.15
C ALA A 692 -8.44 -51.57 -27.92
N ASP A 693 -9.60 -52.22 -28.03
CA ASP A 693 -9.88 -53.33 -28.95
C ASP A 693 -11.39 -53.24 -29.33
N PRO A 694 -11.88 -53.86 -30.43
CA PRO A 694 -12.28 -53.05 -31.56
C PRO A 694 -13.77 -53.15 -31.96
N LEU A 695 -14.11 -52.37 -32.99
CA LEU A 695 -15.44 -52.18 -33.58
C LEU A 695 -16.16 -53.47 -34.00
N GLU A 696 -17.45 -53.57 -33.67
CA GLU A 696 -18.46 -54.18 -34.54
C GLU A 696 -19.63 -53.21 -34.77
N THR A 697 -20.06 -53.10 -36.02
CA THR A 697 -21.17 -52.26 -36.49
C THR A 697 -22.34 -53.15 -36.94
N GLU A 698 -23.53 -52.94 -36.39
CA GLU A 698 -24.79 -53.17 -37.12
C GLU A 698 -25.76 -52.01 -36.89
N GLU A 699 -26.39 -51.55 -37.97
CA GLU A 699 -27.44 -50.54 -37.97
C GLU A 699 -28.79 -51.14 -37.49
N ILE A 700 -29.77 -50.29 -37.16
CA ILE A 700 -31.12 -50.36 -37.73
C ILE A 700 -31.87 -49.04 -37.49
N SER A 701 -32.68 -48.68 -38.49
CA SER A 701 -33.39 -47.39 -38.68
C SER A 701 -34.73 -47.27 -37.92
N GLU A 702 -35.24 -46.03 -37.86
CA GLU A 702 -36.64 -45.56 -37.87
C GLU A 702 -37.04 -44.65 -36.68
N LYS A 703 -37.90 -43.63 -36.82
CA LYS A 703 -38.34 -42.77 -37.96
C LYS A 703 -38.95 -41.50 -37.35
N LEU A 704 -38.84 -40.35 -38.00
CA LEU A 704 -39.46 -39.09 -37.55
C LEU A 704 -40.84 -38.92 -38.22
N ASP A 705 -41.92 -38.70 -37.44
CA ASP A 705 -43.25 -38.45 -38.01
C ASP A 705 -44.00 -37.28 -37.37
N LYS A 706 -44.78 -36.57 -38.19
CA LYS A 706 -45.48 -35.31 -37.85
C LYS A 706 -46.99 -35.52 -37.89
N ARG A 707 -47.76 -35.02 -36.89
CA ARG A 707 -48.94 -34.10 -37.08
C ARG A 707 -49.81 -33.87 -35.83
N MET A 708 -49.88 -32.58 -35.44
CA MET A 708 -51.08 -31.72 -35.25
C MET A 708 -52.40 -32.20 -34.60
N ASN A 709 -52.90 -31.30 -33.73
CA ASN A 709 -54.31 -30.93 -33.43
C ASN A 709 -55.18 -31.76 -32.46
N ARG A 710 -55.61 -31.11 -31.35
CA ARG A 710 -57.02 -30.65 -31.21
C ARG A 710 -57.25 -29.60 -30.11
N LYS A 711 -58.34 -28.84 -30.26
CA LYS A 711 -58.86 -27.79 -29.35
C LYS A 711 -59.99 -28.35 -28.45
N SER A 712 -60.23 -27.71 -27.30
CA SER A 712 -61.60 -27.45 -26.80
C SER A 712 -61.63 -26.32 -25.76
N LEU A 713 -62.74 -25.56 -25.74
CA LEU A 713 -63.06 -24.47 -24.80
C LEU A 713 -63.98 -24.97 -23.68
N ILE A 714 -64.14 -24.23 -22.56
CA ILE A 714 -65.42 -23.58 -22.13
C ILE A 714 -65.42 -23.05 -20.66
N ASN A 715 -66.04 -21.87 -20.50
CA ASN A 715 -66.65 -21.21 -19.32
C ASN A 715 -65.85 -20.46 -18.23
N SER A 716 -66.48 -19.34 -17.83
CA SER A 716 -66.30 -18.41 -16.71
C SER A 716 -67.69 -18.19 -16.06
N PRO A 717 -67.84 -17.54 -14.88
CA PRO A 717 -68.45 -16.20 -14.91
C PRO A 717 -68.10 -15.21 -13.77
N LEU A 718 -68.32 -13.90 -14.04
CA LEU A 718 -68.70 -12.77 -13.13
C LEU A 718 -67.74 -12.35 -11.98
N GLU A 719 -67.64 -11.07 -11.54
CA GLU A 719 -68.00 -9.75 -12.08
C GLU A 719 -67.32 -8.62 -11.24
N SER A 720 -67.02 -7.44 -11.84
CA SER A 720 -67.53 -6.11 -11.39
C SER A 720 -66.64 -4.90 -11.74
N ALA A 721 -67.17 -4.09 -12.69
CA ALA A 721 -67.21 -2.62 -12.76
C ALA A 721 -65.94 -1.70 -12.81
N GLY A 722 -65.90 -0.91 -13.91
CA GLY A 722 -65.39 0.48 -13.97
C GLY A 722 -64.00 0.69 -14.62
N GLY A 723 -63.80 1.53 -15.64
CA GLY A 723 -64.77 2.29 -16.44
C GLY A 723 -64.11 3.27 -17.44
N LEU A 724 -64.42 3.07 -18.72
CA LEU A 724 -64.68 4.08 -19.79
C LEU A 724 -63.57 4.88 -20.52
N ASN A 725 -63.69 4.78 -21.84
CA ASN A 725 -63.36 5.69 -22.97
C ASN A 725 -61.88 5.93 -23.37
N LEU A 726 -61.43 5.73 -24.62
CA LEU A 726 -61.92 5.93 -26.02
C LEU A 726 -61.58 7.29 -26.66
N GLY A 727 -61.09 7.22 -27.91
CA GLY A 727 -60.64 8.35 -28.74
C GLY A 727 -59.19 8.12 -29.25
N GLN A 728 -58.90 7.16 -30.14
CA GLN A 728 -59.30 7.06 -31.56
C GLN A 728 -58.73 8.19 -32.44
N GLY A 729 -57.81 7.84 -33.35
CA GLY A 729 -57.19 8.80 -34.28
C GLY A 729 -56.11 8.16 -35.17
N MET A 730 -56.52 7.49 -36.25
CA MET A 730 -55.66 7.13 -37.39
C MET A 730 -55.07 8.42 -38.01
N ARG A 731 -53.94 8.45 -38.73
CA ARG A 731 -53.63 7.68 -39.95
C ARG A 731 -52.21 8.00 -40.47
N ASP A 732 -51.74 7.18 -41.40
CA ASP A 732 -50.48 7.29 -42.15
C ASP A 732 -50.39 8.57 -43.02
N ASN A 733 -49.17 9.03 -43.37
CA ASN A 733 -48.63 8.85 -44.74
C ASN A 733 -47.14 9.21 -44.88
N ASP A 734 -46.50 8.67 -45.92
CA ASP A 734 -45.09 8.91 -46.31
C ASP A 734 -44.84 10.31 -46.92
N ASN A 735 -43.65 10.90 -46.69
CA ASN A 735 -42.48 10.88 -47.60
C ASN A 735 -41.45 12.00 -47.30
N PRO A 736 -40.16 11.86 -47.72
CA PRO A 736 -39.07 12.78 -47.38
C PRO A 736 -38.75 13.82 -48.48
N VAL A 737 -38.25 14.99 -48.08
CA VAL A 737 -37.49 15.95 -48.92
C VAL A 737 -36.40 16.62 -48.05
N SER A 738 -35.39 17.19 -48.73
CA SER A 738 -34.22 17.98 -48.32
C SER A 738 -34.44 19.00 -47.16
N ASP A 739 -33.41 19.61 -46.55
CA ASP A 739 -32.19 20.13 -47.19
C ASP A 739 -31.00 20.35 -46.24
N ASP A 740 -29.86 20.67 -46.85
CA ASP A 740 -28.63 21.12 -46.20
C ASP A 740 -28.87 22.30 -45.24
N PHE A 741 -28.13 22.35 -44.13
CA PHE A 741 -27.61 23.63 -43.63
C PHE A 741 -26.25 23.49 -42.94
N GLU A 742 -25.34 24.39 -43.27
CA GLU A 742 -23.97 24.42 -42.78
C GLU A 742 -23.85 24.82 -41.29
N ARG A 743 -22.76 24.35 -40.68
CA ARG A 743 -21.90 25.05 -39.69
C ARG A 743 -22.57 25.87 -38.56
N ALA A 744 -22.42 25.35 -37.35
CA ALA A 744 -21.87 26.10 -36.21
C ALA A 744 -20.92 25.19 -35.42
#